data_AF-M1J3X1-F1
#
_entry.id   AF-M1J3X1-F1
#
_cell.length_a   1.000
_cell.length_b   1.000
_cell.length_c   1.000
_cell.angle_alpha   90.00
_cell.angle_beta   90.00
_cell.angle_gamma   90.00
#
_symmetry.space_group_name_H-M   'P 1'
#
loop_
_entity.id
_entity.type
_entity.pdbx_description
1 polymer ?
#
loop_
_entity_poly.entity_id
_entity_poly.type
_entity_poly.pdbx_seq_one_letter_code
_entity_poly.pdbx_strand_id
1 'polypeptide(L)'
;MKKMFLIIGLSLILAFLIAIPIQVSGFAIANFNAPILNPSQVIYNEPWVGTIVYTYAYSTHTDEFNALLDGKVDFITLTHVSEIQELEKAPYNNTAFLAIAPAESFAQVAFAFGNNLTANLYFRYAIASLINPQNVTSYVLDNGVLGTDYPFFVSPSLQVYKAWFNSQVESYYEQYQSYNLTRAIMYLERVPGITHVNGQWYYNGQPLKLTFYYTYPPETLKKFADLLQSSAAAINLTIVPVQETFAALENQIQTPPYNDFNMSTFGWTNIGPFPNSWMDGIYTSPANVAGFSNSTIDATLQKALNAPTLAQEIAYTKEAELLLQQQLPYVIYVWSNAIQAVYLPGWADYIYLQYGTPTYAINIMDVHPTNQALNGTFIFSSITSGFPRHINIYASVSVYAFNTLDDMYDSLAITSFANETQLMPWVASSWTITSPVNMTLPNGDKIVNGTILTVNLVHNDTWIDGYPLTAYDVNFTVWYYDLPGMMGTNTFDGVHLNYTYLSQEDFINGDLFGTITALVWTNVTNPYQIVFYLNSSSYVNDYLVLSEYPIMPLHAIGPVNVVTLYHSTLAPEISSGPYRFVSLNEEAKTVTVTYNPYYFRINPSIFMQNVTQGQTYTFTANFTYYTWDDATSSLVPHQVSNGTATMWLNYLEVPGKSYTNATPPMPMKMVAPGVYQGSINTSNLAPGVYEVVSKVTWNNGANELFYYGSINVTKPLTTVPPATSSTAPPTSSTTTSTSLPLTAIVAVIVVVIIIIAAVVILRRR
;
A
#
# COMPACT_ATOMS: atom_id res chain seq x y z
N MET A 1 -26.70 39.39 24.38
CA MET A 1 -25.45 38.59 24.47
C MET A 1 -25.74 37.07 24.54
N LYS A 2 -26.66 36.56 23.71
CA LYS A 2 -27.07 35.12 23.66
C LYS A 2 -27.54 34.69 22.26
N LYS A 3 -27.18 35.43 21.20
CA LYS A 3 -27.56 35.16 19.81
C LYS A 3 -26.40 35.25 18.80
N MET A 4 -25.15 35.29 19.27
CA MET A 4 -23.95 35.42 18.41
C MET A 4 -23.04 34.18 18.41
N PHE A 5 -23.33 33.17 19.24
CA PHE A 5 -22.60 31.88 19.24
C PHE A 5 -23.32 30.78 18.46
N LEU A 6 -24.56 31.01 18.00
CA LEU A 6 -25.34 30.01 17.26
C LEU A 6 -25.14 30.08 15.74
N ILE A 7 -24.47 31.12 15.23
CA ILE A 7 -24.22 31.30 13.78
C ILE A 7 -22.78 30.91 13.40
N ILE A 8 -21.86 30.80 14.36
CA ILE A 8 -20.50 30.29 14.11
C ILE A 8 -20.43 28.77 14.29
N GLY A 9 -21.36 28.17 15.05
CA GLY A 9 -21.49 26.71 15.19
C GLY A 9 -22.34 26.00 14.12
N LEU A 10 -23.17 26.74 13.36
CA LEU A 10 -23.98 26.17 12.27
C LEU A 10 -23.40 26.42 10.86
N SER A 11 -22.34 27.21 10.74
CA SER A 11 -21.55 27.34 9.50
C SER A 11 -20.32 26.42 9.45
N LEU A 12 -20.09 25.64 10.52
CA LEU A 12 -18.99 24.66 10.62
C LEU A 12 -19.45 23.19 10.50
N ILE A 13 -20.75 22.95 10.30
CA ILE A 13 -21.35 21.60 10.20
C ILE A 13 -21.92 21.32 8.79
N LEU A 14 -21.77 22.25 7.84
CA LEU A 14 -22.26 22.08 6.46
C LEU A 14 -21.23 22.39 5.35
N ALA A 15 -19.94 22.32 5.66
CA ALA A 15 -18.87 22.51 4.66
C ALA A 15 -17.64 21.63 4.96
N PHE A 16 -17.88 20.33 5.16
CA PHE A 16 -16.95 19.30 4.69
C PHE A 16 -17.60 18.55 3.51
N LEU A 17 -18.21 19.31 2.59
CA LEU A 17 -17.86 19.07 1.20
C LEU A 17 -16.37 19.46 1.11
N ILE A 18 -15.49 18.52 1.40
CA ILE A 18 -14.29 18.46 0.58
C ILE A 18 -14.88 18.15 -0.79
N ALA A 19 -15.29 19.20 -1.50
CA ALA A 19 -14.91 19.28 -2.89
C ALA A 19 -13.39 19.23 -2.81
N ILE A 20 -12.87 18.00 -2.70
CA ILE A 20 -11.56 17.68 -3.22
C ILE A 20 -11.75 18.29 -4.60
N PRO A 21 -11.01 19.34 -4.99
CA PRO A 21 -10.93 19.60 -6.41
C PRO A 21 -10.56 18.22 -6.90
N ILE A 22 -11.48 17.54 -7.60
CA ILE A 22 -11.14 16.31 -8.30
C ILE A 22 -9.82 16.74 -8.90
N GLN A 23 -8.71 16.17 -8.45
CA GLN A 23 -7.52 16.28 -9.25
C GLN A 23 -7.97 15.43 -10.43
N VAL A 24 -8.72 16.08 -11.32
CA VAL A 24 -8.76 15.81 -12.73
C VAL A 24 -7.30 15.88 -12.98
N SER A 25 -6.71 14.68 -12.94
CA SER A 25 -5.31 14.39 -13.11
C SER A 25 -4.87 15.42 -14.13
N GLY A 26 -4.14 16.43 -13.65
CA GLY A 26 -3.44 17.28 -14.58
C GLY A 26 -2.47 16.31 -15.18
N PHE A 27 -2.79 15.76 -16.36
CA PHE A 27 -1.97 14.81 -17.10
C PHE A 27 -0.64 15.42 -17.55
N ALA A 28 -0.28 16.59 -16.99
CA ALA A 28 1.01 17.22 -17.11
C ALA A 28 2.06 16.23 -16.62
N ILE A 29 2.73 15.60 -17.57
CA ILE A 29 3.82 14.65 -17.38
C ILE A 29 4.87 15.33 -16.49
N ALA A 30 4.92 14.95 -15.22
CA ALA A 30 6.04 15.25 -14.36
C ALA A 30 7.17 14.29 -14.75
N ASN A 31 8.34 14.84 -15.09
CA ASN A 31 9.61 14.20 -15.43
C ASN A 31 9.64 12.65 -15.55
N PHE A 32 9.29 12.12 -16.72
CA PHE A 32 9.32 10.69 -17.14
C PHE A 32 10.71 10.04 -17.18
N ASN A 33 11.73 10.64 -16.58
CA ASN A 33 13.11 10.18 -16.73
C ASN A 33 13.94 10.43 -15.47
N ALA A 34 13.31 10.66 -14.32
CA ALA A 34 14.08 10.74 -13.08
C ALA A 34 14.54 9.32 -12.71
N PRO A 35 15.75 9.09 -12.21
CA PRO A 35 16.09 7.76 -11.72
C PRO A 35 15.20 7.37 -10.53
N ILE A 36 14.99 8.30 -9.58
CA ILE A 36 14.22 8.08 -8.35
C ILE A 36 13.21 9.20 -8.14
N LEU A 37 11.98 8.86 -7.76
CA LEU A 37 10.89 9.75 -7.39
C LEU A 37 10.63 9.73 -5.89
N ASN A 38 10.19 10.88 -5.36
CA ASN A 38 9.57 10.94 -4.03
C ASN A 38 8.09 10.55 -4.11
N PRO A 39 7.45 10.13 -3.00
CA PRO A 39 6.06 9.67 -3.01
C PRO A 39 5.03 10.72 -3.49
N SER A 40 5.34 12.01 -3.35
CA SER A 40 4.48 13.10 -3.84
C SER A 40 4.56 13.35 -5.36
N GLN A 41 5.48 12.68 -6.05
CA GLN A 41 5.70 12.79 -7.49
C GLN A 41 5.06 11.64 -8.27
N VAL A 42 4.50 10.64 -7.58
CA VAL A 42 3.93 9.44 -8.18
C VAL A 42 2.77 9.77 -9.09
N ILE A 43 2.74 9.09 -10.23
CA ILE A 43 1.64 9.13 -11.18
C ILE A 43 0.78 7.90 -10.92
N TYR A 44 -0.44 8.13 -10.47
CA TYR A 44 -1.43 7.07 -10.27
C TYR A 44 -2.07 6.69 -11.61
N ASN A 45 -1.27 6.15 -12.53
CA ASN A 45 -1.66 5.49 -13.78
C ASN A 45 -0.71 4.32 -13.97
N GLU A 46 -1.15 3.25 -14.61
CA GLU A 46 -0.36 2.05 -14.90
C GLU A 46 -0.94 1.42 -16.17
N PRO A 47 -0.34 0.37 -16.75
CA PRO A 47 1.04 -0.10 -16.56
C PRO A 47 2.07 0.82 -17.21
N TRP A 48 3.35 0.64 -16.84
CA TRP A 48 4.48 1.40 -17.42
C TRP A 48 5.62 0.53 -17.97
N VAL A 49 5.73 -0.72 -17.53
CA VAL A 49 6.64 -1.72 -18.08
C VAL A 49 5.88 -2.73 -18.94
N GLY A 50 6.55 -3.31 -19.95
CA GLY A 50 5.91 -4.30 -20.84
C GLY A 50 5.67 -5.65 -20.19
N THR A 51 6.60 -6.13 -19.37
CA THR A 51 6.54 -7.44 -18.69
C THR A 51 7.21 -7.35 -17.33
N ILE A 52 6.62 -7.98 -16.32
CA ILE A 52 7.25 -8.19 -15.02
C ILE A 52 7.46 -9.69 -14.83
N VAL A 53 8.67 -10.06 -14.40
CA VAL A 53 9.01 -11.42 -13.99
C VAL A 53 9.31 -11.38 -12.50
N TYR A 54 8.42 -11.99 -11.72
CA TYR A 54 8.63 -12.28 -10.31
C TYR A 54 9.44 -13.56 -10.19
N THR A 55 10.71 -13.47 -9.77
CA THR A 55 11.59 -14.63 -9.60
C THR A 55 11.82 -14.95 -8.13
N TYR A 56 11.75 -16.24 -7.82
CA TYR A 56 12.01 -16.83 -6.52
C TYR A 56 13.11 -17.90 -6.63
N ALA A 57 13.96 -17.78 -7.66
CA ALA A 57 15.03 -18.71 -7.95
C ALA A 57 16.20 -18.58 -6.97
N TYR A 58 16.41 -17.39 -6.41
CA TYR A 58 17.49 -17.10 -5.47
C TYR A 58 17.15 -17.62 -4.07
N SER A 59 18.16 -18.19 -3.40
CA SER A 59 18.01 -18.78 -2.07
C SER A 59 18.73 -18.01 -0.96
N THR A 60 19.57 -17.03 -1.34
CA THR A 60 20.31 -16.19 -0.40
C THR A 60 20.33 -14.74 -0.89
N HIS A 61 20.35 -13.78 0.04
CA HIS A 61 20.47 -12.35 -0.30
C HIS A 61 21.78 -12.04 -1.03
N THR A 62 22.85 -12.79 -0.76
CA THR A 62 24.13 -12.67 -1.48
C THR A 62 23.99 -13.05 -2.95
N ASP A 63 23.19 -14.06 -3.30
CA ASP A 63 22.96 -14.42 -4.70
C ASP A 63 22.13 -13.35 -5.42
N GLU A 64 21.10 -12.80 -4.76
CA GLU A 64 20.34 -11.65 -5.28
C GLU A 64 21.25 -10.43 -5.51
N PHE A 65 22.08 -10.10 -4.52
CA PHE A 65 23.04 -9.01 -4.61
C PHE A 65 23.97 -9.16 -5.81
N ASN A 66 24.60 -10.33 -5.99
CA ASN A 66 25.45 -10.58 -7.15
C ASN A 66 24.67 -10.52 -8.47
N ALA A 67 23.42 -10.98 -8.49
CA ALA A 67 22.57 -10.88 -9.67
C ALA A 67 22.24 -9.43 -10.03
N LEU A 68 22.00 -8.57 -9.05
CA LEU A 68 21.78 -7.13 -9.28
C LEU A 68 23.03 -6.48 -9.88
N LEU A 69 24.21 -6.78 -9.33
CA LEU A 69 25.47 -6.24 -9.84
C LEU A 69 25.77 -6.68 -11.28
N ASP A 70 25.34 -7.88 -11.65
CA ASP A 70 25.44 -8.44 -13.00
C ASP A 70 24.32 -7.91 -13.94
N GLY A 71 23.35 -7.15 -13.45
CA GLY A 71 22.18 -6.69 -14.21
C GLY A 71 21.22 -7.82 -14.62
N LYS A 72 21.19 -8.93 -13.85
CA LYS A 72 20.29 -10.08 -14.07
C LYS A 72 18.93 -9.93 -13.39
N VAL A 73 18.84 -9.04 -12.40
CA VAL A 73 17.62 -8.66 -11.69
C VAL A 73 17.60 -7.15 -11.54
N ASP A 74 16.41 -6.56 -11.48
CA ASP A 74 16.24 -5.10 -11.42
C ASP A 74 15.85 -4.61 -10.02
N PHE A 75 15.38 -5.51 -9.16
CA PHE A 75 14.99 -5.26 -7.77
C PHE A 75 15.39 -6.43 -6.89
N ILE A 76 15.96 -6.14 -5.72
CA ILE A 76 16.35 -7.15 -4.71
C ILE A 76 16.08 -6.70 -3.28
N THR A 77 16.09 -7.65 -2.36
CA THR A 77 16.06 -7.43 -0.91
C THR A 77 17.43 -7.67 -0.29
N LEU A 78 17.81 -6.89 0.74
CA LEU A 78 19.12 -7.01 1.37
C LEU A 78 19.01 -7.13 2.89
N THR A 79 19.90 -7.93 3.49
CA THR A 79 20.00 -8.07 4.96
C THR A 79 21.44 -8.06 5.47
N HIS A 80 22.46 -8.12 4.61
CA HIS A 80 23.86 -8.09 5.03
C HIS A 80 24.45 -6.68 4.94
N VAL A 81 24.89 -6.13 6.06
CA VAL A 81 25.47 -4.78 6.12
C VAL A 81 26.74 -4.63 5.27
N SER A 82 27.51 -5.69 5.05
CA SER A 82 28.66 -5.64 4.13
C SER A 82 28.26 -5.34 2.69
N GLU A 83 27.17 -5.95 2.21
CA GLU A 83 26.66 -5.77 0.83
C GLU A 83 26.02 -4.38 0.69
N ILE A 84 25.29 -3.93 1.72
CA ILE A 84 24.73 -2.58 1.80
C ILE A 84 25.84 -1.53 1.69
N GLN A 85 26.91 -1.66 2.48
CA GLN A 85 28.08 -0.77 2.44
C GLN A 85 28.89 -0.86 1.13
N GLU A 86 28.75 -1.95 0.38
CA GLU A 86 29.37 -2.12 -0.92
C GLU A 86 28.61 -1.33 -2.00
N LEU A 87 27.27 -1.33 -1.98
CA LEU A 87 26.43 -0.53 -2.88
C LEU A 87 26.63 0.98 -2.71
N GLU A 88 26.96 1.44 -1.50
CA GLU A 88 27.25 2.86 -1.25
C GLU A 88 28.56 3.35 -1.90
N LYS A 89 29.41 2.44 -2.37
CA LYS A 89 30.75 2.75 -2.90
C LYS A 89 30.81 2.60 -4.42
N ALA A 90 31.77 3.30 -5.02
CA ALA A 90 32.05 3.15 -6.45
C ALA A 90 32.64 1.75 -6.75
N PRO A 91 32.30 1.13 -7.90
CA PRO A 91 31.48 1.70 -8.98
C PRO A 91 29.96 1.56 -8.78
N TYR A 92 29.52 0.76 -7.81
CA TYR A 92 28.13 0.29 -7.68
C TYR A 92 27.12 1.39 -7.32
N ASN A 93 27.56 2.45 -6.64
CA ASN A 93 26.74 3.61 -6.34
C ASN A 93 26.20 4.39 -7.57
N ASN A 94 26.64 4.03 -8.79
CA ASN A 94 26.10 4.57 -10.04
C ASN A 94 25.29 3.53 -10.84
N THR A 95 25.37 2.24 -10.49
CA THR A 95 24.64 1.15 -11.16
C THR A 95 23.45 0.66 -10.36
N ALA A 96 23.42 0.95 -9.06
CA ALA A 96 22.32 0.60 -8.18
C ALA A 96 21.95 1.77 -7.28
N PHE A 97 20.66 1.86 -6.95
CA PHE A 97 20.17 2.71 -5.87
C PHE A 97 19.80 1.82 -4.69
N LEU A 98 20.41 2.11 -3.54
CA LEU A 98 20.10 1.50 -2.26
C LEU A 98 19.03 2.35 -1.56
N ALA A 99 17.91 1.72 -1.20
CA ALA A 99 16.85 2.33 -0.42
C ALA A 99 16.76 1.67 0.96
N ILE A 100 16.78 2.51 1.99
CA ILE A 100 16.54 2.12 3.38
C ILE A 100 15.39 2.99 3.89
N ALA A 101 14.31 2.39 4.35
CA ALA A 101 13.17 3.12 4.93
C ALA A 101 12.73 2.44 6.22
N PRO A 102 12.26 3.18 7.24
CA PRO A 102 11.59 2.59 8.38
C PRO A 102 10.40 1.74 7.91
N ALA A 103 10.25 0.53 8.43
CA ALA A 103 9.15 -0.36 8.09
C ALA A 103 8.10 -0.40 9.21
N GLU A 104 6.84 -0.61 8.85
CA GLU A 104 5.73 -0.92 9.76
C GLU A 104 5.88 -2.34 10.30
N SER A 105 6.97 -2.58 11.02
CA SER A 105 7.40 -3.90 11.46
C SER A 105 8.22 -3.78 12.73
N PHE A 106 7.91 -4.61 13.72
CA PHE A 106 8.63 -4.60 14.99
C PHE A 106 8.79 -6.02 15.55
N ALA A 107 9.76 -6.19 16.45
CA ALA A 107 9.87 -7.40 17.25
C ALA A 107 9.94 -7.09 18.75
N GLN A 108 9.50 -8.06 19.53
CA GLN A 108 9.22 -7.92 20.94
C GLN A 108 9.65 -9.15 21.74
N VAL A 109 10.04 -8.93 23.00
CA VAL A 109 10.18 -9.99 23.99
C VAL A 109 8.80 -10.29 24.58
N ALA A 110 8.34 -11.52 24.40
CA ALA A 110 7.11 -12.04 24.96
C ALA A 110 7.34 -12.78 26.28
N PHE A 111 6.44 -12.56 27.23
CA PHE A 111 6.48 -13.17 28.56
C PHE A 111 5.32 -14.16 28.71
N ALA A 112 5.60 -15.33 29.27
CA ALA A 112 4.56 -16.31 29.58
C ALA A 112 3.61 -15.79 30.68
N PHE A 113 2.41 -15.34 30.34
CA PHE A 113 1.44 -14.82 31.33
C PHE A 113 0.73 -15.90 32.14
N GLY A 114 0.80 -17.16 31.71
CA GLY A 114 0.39 -18.32 32.52
C GLY A 114 1.34 -18.65 33.67
N ASN A 115 2.49 -17.96 33.77
CA ASN A 115 3.47 -18.14 34.83
C ASN A 115 3.53 -16.91 35.74
N ASN A 116 3.27 -17.09 37.03
CA ASN A 116 3.22 -16.01 38.03
C ASN A 116 4.49 -15.16 38.13
N LEU A 117 5.66 -15.74 37.82
CA LEU A 117 6.93 -15.01 37.83
C LEU A 117 6.98 -14.00 36.68
N THR A 118 6.75 -14.45 35.45
CA THR A 118 6.85 -13.65 34.23
C THR A 118 5.63 -12.76 34.00
N ALA A 119 4.48 -13.13 34.55
CA ALA A 119 3.28 -12.29 34.66
C ALA A 119 3.43 -11.15 35.69
N ASN A 120 4.46 -11.15 36.54
CA ASN A 120 4.68 -10.07 37.49
C ASN A 120 5.28 -8.83 36.80
N LEU A 121 4.66 -7.66 37.02
CA LEU A 121 5.11 -6.39 36.42
C LEU A 121 6.56 -6.04 36.79
N TYR A 122 6.97 -6.25 38.05
CA TYR A 122 8.34 -5.97 38.46
C TYR A 122 9.34 -6.92 37.81
N PHE A 123 8.97 -8.18 37.55
CA PHE A 123 9.82 -9.07 36.76
C PHE A 123 10.02 -8.52 35.35
N ARG A 124 8.95 -8.12 34.66
CA ARG A 124 9.06 -7.54 33.31
C ARG A 124 9.84 -6.24 33.29
N TYR A 125 9.67 -5.38 34.29
CA TYR A 125 10.49 -4.17 34.46
C TYR A 125 11.96 -4.47 34.71
N ALA A 126 12.27 -5.54 35.45
CA ALA A 126 13.64 -5.97 35.61
C ALA A 126 14.24 -6.39 34.27
N ILE A 127 13.52 -7.19 33.47
CA ILE A 127 13.97 -7.62 32.14
C ILE A 127 14.14 -6.44 31.19
N ALA A 128 13.20 -5.50 31.13
CA ALA A 128 13.37 -4.27 30.35
C ALA A 128 14.62 -3.48 30.76
N SER A 129 14.87 -3.37 32.07
CA SER A 129 16.05 -2.65 32.59
C SER A 129 17.39 -3.35 32.29
N LEU A 130 17.39 -4.58 31.76
CA LEU A 130 18.59 -5.27 31.26
C LEU A 130 18.91 -4.93 29.79
N ILE A 131 17.94 -4.40 29.03
CA ILE A 131 18.07 -4.18 27.59
C ILE A 131 18.49 -2.73 27.36
N ASN A 132 19.63 -2.55 26.68
CA ASN A 132 20.20 -1.24 26.35
C ASN A 132 19.91 -0.90 24.88
N PRO A 133 19.05 0.08 24.59
CA PRO A 133 18.68 0.40 23.20
C PRO A 133 19.85 0.81 22.31
N GLN A 134 20.87 1.47 22.88
CA GLN A 134 22.06 1.84 22.11
C GLN A 134 22.87 0.61 21.73
N ASN A 135 23.00 -0.38 22.61
CA ASN A 135 23.68 -1.64 22.29
C ASN A 135 22.86 -2.48 21.31
N VAL A 136 21.54 -2.54 21.46
CA VAL A 136 20.68 -3.22 20.48
C VAL A 136 20.84 -2.56 19.11
N THR A 137 20.71 -1.24 19.02
CA THR A 137 20.85 -0.51 17.75
C THR A 137 22.26 -0.65 17.14
N SER A 138 23.32 -0.52 17.93
CA SER A 138 24.71 -0.54 17.41
C SER A 138 25.22 -1.94 17.10
N TYR A 139 24.94 -2.93 17.95
CA TYR A 139 25.47 -4.29 17.81
C TYR A 139 24.48 -5.26 17.17
N VAL A 140 23.24 -5.29 17.63
CA VAL A 140 22.23 -6.25 17.16
C VAL A 140 21.71 -5.86 15.77
N LEU A 141 21.44 -4.57 15.56
CA LEU A 141 20.84 -4.02 14.35
C LEU A 141 21.86 -3.34 13.42
N ASP A 142 23.14 -3.70 13.61
CA ASP A 142 24.29 -3.27 12.80
C ASP A 142 24.34 -1.75 12.56
N ASN A 143 24.47 -0.99 13.65
CA ASN A 143 24.50 0.48 13.67
C ASN A 143 23.25 1.15 13.09
N GLY A 144 22.08 0.53 13.28
CA GLY A 144 20.80 1.10 12.88
C GLY A 144 20.38 0.76 11.45
N VAL A 145 21.21 0.03 10.69
CA VAL A 145 20.93 -0.31 9.30
C VAL A 145 19.71 -1.23 9.19
N LEU A 146 19.65 -2.26 10.04
CA LEU A 146 18.56 -3.26 10.03
C LEU A 146 17.29 -2.80 10.77
N GLY A 147 17.37 -1.66 11.46
CA GLY A 147 16.30 -1.13 12.30
C GLY A 147 16.86 -0.38 13.50
N THR A 148 15.98 0.15 14.34
CA THR A 148 16.36 0.86 15.57
C THR A 148 15.57 0.32 16.75
N ASP A 149 16.20 0.25 17.93
CA ASP A 149 15.49 -0.01 19.17
C ASP A 149 14.79 1.27 19.65
N TYR A 150 13.55 1.46 19.20
CA TYR A 150 12.60 2.36 19.87
C TYR A 150 11.76 1.51 20.83
N PRO A 151 11.98 1.60 22.16
CA PRO A 151 11.36 0.71 23.15
C PRO A 151 9.91 1.13 23.47
N PHE A 152 9.16 1.48 22.42
CA PHE A 152 7.81 2.01 22.45
C PHE A 152 6.92 1.18 21.53
N PHE A 153 5.65 1.05 21.93
CA PHE A 153 4.64 0.31 21.18
C PHE A 153 4.26 0.98 19.87
N VAL A 154 4.41 2.30 19.74
CA VAL A 154 4.26 3.03 18.48
C VAL A 154 5.59 3.71 18.14
N SER A 155 6.09 3.50 16.93
CA SER A 155 7.36 4.12 16.52
C SER A 155 7.21 5.62 16.24
N PRO A 156 8.01 6.50 16.88
CA PRO A 156 8.06 7.91 16.53
C PRO A 156 8.84 8.18 15.22
N SER A 157 9.56 7.20 14.67
CA SER A 157 10.35 7.37 13.44
C SER A 157 9.52 7.21 12.16
N LEU A 158 8.44 6.43 12.22
CA LEU A 158 7.51 6.24 11.11
C LEU A 158 6.67 7.49 10.93
N GLN A 159 6.72 8.11 9.74
CA GLN A 159 6.01 9.36 9.49
C GLN A 159 4.50 9.21 9.67
N VAL A 160 3.94 8.07 9.26
CA VAL A 160 2.52 7.75 9.44
C VAL A 160 2.14 7.69 10.93
N TYR A 161 2.98 7.12 11.80
CA TYR A 161 2.67 6.94 13.22
C TYR A 161 2.90 8.16 14.12
N LYS A 162 3.55 9.23 13.63
CA LYS A 162 3.84 10.43 14.45
C LYS A 162 2.60 11.03 15.10
N ALA A 163 1.45 10.96 14.42
CA ALA A 163 0.20 11.48 14.96
C ALA A 163 -0.29 10.65 16.17
N TRP A 164 -0.02 9.34 16.19
CA TRP A 164 -0.43 8.37 17.20
C TRP A 164 0.54 8.22 18.37
N PHE A 165 1.81 8.58 18.20
CA PHE A 165 2.77 8.47 19.30
C PHE A 165 2.41 9.36 20.50
N ASN A 166 2.38 8.78 21.70
CA ASN A 166 2.16 9.46 22.96
C ASN A 166 3.48 9.82 23.64
N SER A 167 3.90 11.07 23.57
CA SER A 167 5.15 11.56 24.23
C SER A 167 5.27 11.25 25.73
N GLN A 168 4.19 10.94 26.45
CA GLN A 168 4.29 10.53 27.85
C GLN A 168 5.01 9.18 28.03
N VAL A 169 5.00 8.30 27.02
CA VAL A 169 5.67 7.01 27.07
C VAL A 169 7.18 7.15 27.23
N GLU A 170 7.79 8.20 26.66
CA GLU A 170 9.23 8.47 26.81
C GLU A 170 9.58 8.72 28.27
N SER A 171 8.83 9.62 28.93
CA SER A 171 9.05 9.92 30.35
C SER A 171 8.81 8.71 31.24
N TYR A 172 7.83 7.87 30.89
CA TYR A 172 7.53 6.64 31.62
C TYR A 172 8.64 5.60 31.46
N TYR A 173 9.11 5.40 30.23
CA TYR A 173 10.22 4.51 29.91
C TYR A 173 11.47 4.90 30.70
N GLU A 174 11.88 6.16 30.67
CA GLU A 174 13.07 6.61 31.39
C GLU A 174 12.96 6.40 32.91
N GLN A 175 11.77 6.65 33.46
CA GLN A 175 11.53 6.49 34.88
C GLN A 175 11.53 5.02 35.32
N TYR A 176 10.95 4.12 34.54
CA TYR A 176 10.61 2.76 35.01
C TYR A 176 11.30 1.62 34.28
N GLN A 177 11.73 1.79 33.03
CA GLN A 177 12.05 0.67 32.13
C GLN A 177 13.41 0.77 31.44
N SER A 178 13.99 1.96 31.36
CA SER A 178 15.26 2.18 30.68
C SER A 178 16.40 1.31 31.22
N TYR A 179 17.46 1.15 30.45
CA TYR A 179 18.60 0.35 30.86
C TYR A 179 19.18 0.83 32.21
N ASN A 180 19.10 -0.01 33.24
CA ASN A 180 19.63 0.28 34.56
C ASN A 180 19.74 -1.02 35.39
N LEU A 181 20.95 -1.56 35.50
CA LEU A 181 21.19 -2.82 36.22
C LEU A 181 20.84 -2.74 37.71
N THR A 182 21.04 -1.59 38.36
CA THR A 182 20.65 -1.40 39.77
C THR A 182 19.13 -1.46 39.92
N ARG A 183 18.39 -0.83 39.01
CA ARG A 183 16.92 -0.88 39.00
C ARG A 183 16.42 -2.29 38.68
N ALA A 184 17.10 -3.03 37.79
CA ALA A 184 16.78 -4.43 37.53
C ALA A 184 16.86 -5.29 38.81
N ILE A 185 17.93 -5.16 39.60
CA ILE A 185 18.08 -5.82 40.91
C ILE A 185 16.93 -5.42 41.85
N MET A 186 16.68 -4.10 42.00
CA MET A 186 15.63 -3.60 42.89
C MET A 186 14.23 -4.12 42.51
N TYR A 187 13.96 -4.31 41.23
CA TYR A 187 12.68 -4.85 40.79
C TYR A 187 12.57 -6.36 41.00
N LEU A 188 13.62 -7.14 40.72
CA LEU A 188 13.63 -8.57 41.03
C LEU A 188 13.37 -8.82 42.52
N GLU A 189 13.98 -8.02 43.41
CA GLU A 189 13.76 -8.12 44.86
C GLU A 189 12.31 -7.79 45.30
N ARG A 190 11.52 -7.11 44.45
CA ARG A 190 10.10 -6.84 44.71
C ARG A 190 9.17 -7.95 44.22
N VAL A 191 9.68 -8.91 43.46
CA VAL A 191 8.86 -10.02 42.96
C VAL A 191 8.61 -11.02 44.10
N PRO A 192 7.35 -11.35 44.42
CA PRO A 192 7.05 -12.34 45.44
C PRO A 192 7.72 -13.69 45.14
N GLY A 193 8.35 -14.27 46.16
CA GLY A 193 9.07 -15.54 46.03
C GLY A 193 10.50 -15.43 45.51
N ILE A 194 10.92 -14.26 45.01
CA ILE A 194 12.32 -14.00 44.67
C ILE A 194 13.12 -13.66 45.93
N THR A 195 14.29 -14.27 46.06
CA THR A 195 15.28 -13.92 47.08
C THR A 195 16.68 -13.88 46.47
N HIS A 196 17.53 -13.04 47.04
CA HIS A 196 18.91 -12.87 46.62
C HIS A 196 19.83 -13.18 47.81
N VAL A 197 20.55 -14.29 47.75
CA VAL A 197 21.39 -14.78 48.85
C VAL A 197 22.79 -15.06 48.32
N ASN A 198 23.81 -14.46 48.93
CA ASN A 198 25.23 -14.65 48.56
C ASN A 198 25.50 -14.44 47.05
N GLY A 199 24.84 -13.47 46.43
CA GLY A 199 25.03 -13.16 45.00
C GLY A 199 24.30 -14.12 44.06
N GLN A 200 23.41 -14.98 44.55
CA GLN A 200 22.63 -15.93 43.74
C GLN A 200 21.13 -15.66 43.91
N TRP A 201 20.41 -15.70 42.79
CA TRP A 201 18.97 -15.51 42.75
C TRP A 201 18.23 -16.84 42.94
N TYR A 202 17.15 -16.80 43.70
CA TYR A 202 16.27 -17.94 43.93
C TYR A 202 14.82 -17.53 43.72
N TYR A 203 14.00 -18.43 43.17
CA TYR A 203 12.55 -18.32 43.12
C TYR A 203 11.93 -19.49 43.88
N ASN A 204 11.13 -19.19 44.90
CA ASN A 204 10.50 -20.18 45.78
C ASN A 204 11.50 -21.22 46.34
N GLY A 205 12.70 -20.75 46.71
CA GLY A 205 13.76 -21.56 47.31
C GLY A 205 14.62 -22.36 46.33
N GLN A 206 14.33 -22.31 45.02
CA GLN A 206 15.14 -22.95 43.97
C GLN A 206 15.99 -21.92 43.22
N PRO A 207 17.22 -22.25 42.79
CA PRO A 207 18.03 -21.35 41.96
C PRO A 207 17.22 -20.83 40.76
N LEU A 208 17.17 -19.51 40.59
CA LEU A 208 16.45 -18.89 39.49
C LEU A 208 17.24 -19.06 38.20
N LYS A 209 16.71 -19.87 37.30
CA LYS A 209 17.19 -20.05 35.93
C LYS A 209 16.05 -19.75 34.97
N LEU A 210 16.29 -18.83 34.06
CA LEU A 210 15.32 -18.41 33.06
C LEU A 210 15.75 -18.90 31.67
N THR A 211 14.78 -19.18 30.80
CA THR A 211 15.01 -19.43 29.38
C THR A 211 14.52 -18.28 28.52
N PHE A 212 15.26 -17.97 27.45
CA PHE A 212 14.84 -17.08 26.38
C PHE A 212 14.87 -17.85 25.07
N TYR A 213 13.69 -18.10 24.50
CA TYR A 213 13.55 -18.82 23.24
C TYR A 213 13.62 -17.88 22.04
N TYR A 214 14.39 -18.26 21.01
CA TYR A 214 14.54 -17.50 19.77
C TYR A 214 14.66 -18.41 18.55
N THR A 215 14.36 -17.89 17.36
CA THR A 215 14.42 -18.66 16.10
C THR A 215 15.70 -18.36 15.31
N TYR A 216 16.08 -19.27 14.42
CA TYR A 216 17.17 -19.08 13.47
C TYR A 216 16.80 -19.68 12.11
N PRO A 217 17.21 -19.05 10.99
CA PRO A 217 17.74 -17.67 10.90
C PRO A 217 16.66 -16.64 11.31
N PRO A 218 17.00 -15.40 11.76
CA PRO A 218 18.23 -14.61 11.49
C PRO A 218 19.23 -14.40 12.64
N GLU A 219 20.50 -14.08 12.29
CA GLU A 219 21.63 -13.79 13.19
C GLU A 219 21.35 -12.66 14.20
N THR A 220 20.49 -11.70 13.86
CA THR A 220 20.09 -10.60 14.76
C THR A 220 19.48 -11.12 16.05
N LEU A 221 18.64 -12.16 16.00
CA LEU A 221 18.04 -12.76 17.19
C LEU A 221 19.09 -13.43 18.09
N LYS A 222 20.11 -14.04 17.48
CA LYS A 222 21.23 -14.62 18.22
C LYS A 222 22.03 -13.53 18.94
N LYS A 223 22.39 -12.44 18.23
CA LYS A 223 23.09 -11.28 18.82
C LYS A 223 22.29 -10.68 19.98
N PHE A 224 20.97 -10.57 19.85
CA PHE A 224 20.08 -10.10 20.91
C PHE A 224 20.07 -11.04 22.12
N ALA A 225 19.97 -12.35 21.89
CA ALA A 225 19.98 -13.36 22.96
C ALA A 225 21.30 -13.34 23.75
N ASP A 226 22.44 -13.22 23.06
CA ASP A 226 23.77 -13.10 23.68
C ASP A 226 23.89 -11.80 24.51
N LEU A 227 23.35 -10.69 23.99
CA LEU A 227 23.30 -9.40 24.70
C LEU A 227 22.46 -9.51 25.99
N LEU A 228 21.26 -10.09 25.90
CA LEU A 228 20.36 -10.26 27.04
C LEU A 228 20.99 -11.18 28.11
N GLN A 229 21.60 -12.29 27.69
CA GLN A 229 22.35 -13.19 28.58
C GLN A 229 23.48 -12.44 29.29
N SER A 230 24.26 -11.65 28.57
CA SER A 230 25.39 -10.89 29.12
C SER A 230 24.93 -9.83 30.13
N SER A 231 23.86 -9.09 29.83
CA SER A 231 23.26 -8.12 30.74
C SER A 231 22.71 -8.77 32.01
N ALA A 232 22.06 -9.93 31.90
CA ALA A 232 21.58 -10.68 33.06
C ALA A 232 22.73 -11.20 33.93
N ALA A 233 23.79 -11.71 33.32
CA ALA A 233 24.97 -12.19 34.04
C ALA A 233 25.66 -11.08 34.85
N ALA A 234 25.59 -9.82 34.40
CA ALA A 234 26.14 -8.66 35.12
C ALA A 234 25.47 -8.41 36.50
N ILE A 235 24.28 -8.96 36.72
CA ILE A 235 23.59 -8.95 38.03
C ILE A 235 23.50 -10.35 38.66
N ASN A 236 24.31 -11.30 38.19
CA ASN A 236 24.29 -12.73 38.57
C ASN A 236 22.97 -13.47 38.26
N LEU A 237 22.11 -12.92 37.40
CA LEU A 237 20.91 -13.59 36.92
C LEU A 237 21.27 -14.52 35.76
N THR A 238 20.76 -15.75 35.78
CA THR A 238 20.98 -16.71 34.68
C THR A 238 19.79 -16.69 33.71
N ILE A 239 20.02 -16.14 32.51
CA ILE A 239 19.15 -16.34 31.33
C ILE A 239 19.90 -17.24 30.34
N VAL A 240 19.25 -18.32 29.91
CA VAL A 240 19.78 -19.27 28.93
C VAL A 240 19.04 -19.10 27.60
N PRO A 241 19.73 -18.61 26.56
CA PRO A 241 19.22 -18.65 25.20
C PRO A 241 18.95 -20.09 24.76
N VAL A 242 17.80 -20.33 24.14
CA VAL A 242 17.43 -21.60 23.53
C VAL A 242 16.96 -21.33 22.12
N GLN A 243 17.65 -21.92 21.15
CA GLN A 243 17.28 -21.83 19.75
C GLN A 243 16.19 -22.86 19.44
N GLU A 244 15.14 -22.44 18.74
CA GLU A 244 14.03 -23.30 18.29
C GLU A 244 13.59 -22.96 16.86
N THR A 245 12.69 -23.76 16.29
CA THR A 245 12.05 -23.43 15.01
C THR A 245 10.96 -22.38 15.19
N PHE A 246 10.71 -21.54 14.17
CA PHE A 246 9.64 -20.54 14.22
C PHE A 246 8.28 -21.15 14.56
N ALA A 247 7.92 -22.29 13.94
CA ALA A 247 6.66 -22.98 14.21
C ALA A 247 6.54 -23.47 15.67
N ALA A 248 7.66 -23.91 16.27
CA ALA A 248 7.66 -24.29 17.69
C ALA A 248 7.46 -23.08 18.60
N LEU A 249 8.12 -21.94 18.30
CA LEU A 249 7.92 -20.70 19.05
C LEU A 249 6.49 -20.19 18.93
N GLU A 250 5.94 -20.18 17.72
CA GLU A 250 4.59 -19.74 17.43
C GLU A 250 3.56 -20.56 18.23
N ASN A 251 3.65 -21.90 18.16
CA ASN A 251 2.80 -22.78 18.95
C ASN A 251 2.94 -22.49 20.46
N GLN A 252 4.16 -22.30 20.95
CA GLN A 252 4.40 -22.03 22.37
C GLN A 252 3.76 -20.71 22.85
N ILE A 253 3.78 -19.66 22.03
CA ILE A 253 3.24 -18.35 22.42
C ILE A 253 1.75 -18.19 22.09
N GLN A 254 1.17 -19.01 21.21
CA GLN A 254 -0.24 -18.93 20.83
C GLN A 254 -1.12 -19.99 21.53
N THR A 255 -0.53 -21.01 22.14
CA THR A 255 -1.29 -22.11 22.77
C THR A 255 -1.37 -21.97 24.30
N PRO A 256 -2.57 -21.80 24.90
CA PRO A 256 -2.76 -21.88 26.35
C PRO A 256 -2.27 -23.23 26.91
N PRO A 257 -1.76 -23.30 28.15
CA PRO A 257 -1.95 -22.31 29.22
C PRO A 257 -0.79 -21.30 29.37
N TYR A 258 0.13 -21.19 28.41
CA TYR A 258 1.23 -20.21 28.41
C TYR A 258 2.14 -20.27 29.66
N ASN A 259 2.55 -21.46 30.08
CA ASN A 259 3.39 -21.66 31.27
C ASN A 259 4.67 -22.49 30.99
N ASP A 260 4.85 -23.01 29.77
CA ASP A 260 5.97 -23.87 29.39
C ASP A 260 7.27 -23.10 29.04
N PHE A 261 7.24 -21.78 29.11
CA PHE A 261 8.40 -20.93 28.86
C PHE A 261 8.48 -19.76 29.85
N ASN A 262 9.63 -19.07 29.88
CA ASN A 262 9.74 -17.81 30.62
C ASN A 262 9.61 -16.61 29.68
N MET A 263 10.49 -16.57 28.68
CA MET A 263 10.54 -15.50 27.68
C MET A 263 10.74 -16.11 26.29
N SER A 264 10.13 -15.48 25.29
CA SER A 264 10.30 -15.80 23.87
C SER A 264 10.45 -14.50 23.06
N THR A 265 10.74 -14.60 21.77
CA THR A 265 10.66 -13.48 20.83
C THR A 265 9.56 -13.74 19.81
N PHE A 266 8.86 -12.67 19.42
CA PHE A 266 7.93 -12.67 18.30
C PHE A 266 7.94 -11.29 17.63
N GLY A 267 7.42 -11.19 16.41
CA GLY A 267 7.38 -9.92 15.69
C GLY A 267 6.24 -9.90 14.70
N TRP A 268 5.94 -8.70 14.25
CA TRP A 268 4.89 -8.42 13.28
C TRP A 268 5.47 -7.59 12.14
N THR A 269 5.00 -7.85 10.93
CA THR A 269 5.41 -7.17 9.71
C THR A 269 4.18 -6.76 8.91
N ASN A 270 4.27 -5.70 8.11
CA ASN A 270 3.17 -5.23 7.29
C ASN A 270 1.88 -4.97 8.12
N ILE A 271 2.00 -4.28 9.25
CA ILE A 271 0.87 -4.05 10.17
C ILE A 271 -0.05 -2.88 9.75
N GLY A 272 0.35 -2.12 8.73
CA GLY A 272 -0.47 -1.06 8.14
C GLY A 272 -0.44 0.27 8.90
N PRO A 273 -1.10 1.29 8.35
CA PRO A 273 -0.96 2.68 8.79
C PRO A 273 -1.76 3.05 10.05
N PHE A 274 -2.58 2.14 10.59
CA PHE A 274 -3.54 2.43 11.67
C PHE A 274 -3.22 1.68 12.98
N PRO A 275 -2.53 2.34 13.94
CA PRO A 275 -2.16 1.73 15.21
C PRO A 275 -3.30 1.12 16.02
N ASN A 276 -4.49 1.72 16.06
CA ASN A 276 -5.63 1.12 16.74
C ASN A 276 -5.97 -0.29 16.20
N SER A 277 -5.90 -0.49 14.88
CA SER A 277 -6.30 -1.74 14.23
C SER A 277 -5.39 -2.90 14.64
N TRP A 278 -4.08 -2.75 14.40
CA TRP A 278 -3.13 -3.80 14.74
C TRP A 278 -2.90 -3.91 16.25
N MET A 279 -3.02 -2.84 17.05
CA MET A 279 -2.92 -2.94 18.51
C MET A 279 -4.07 -3.78 19.07
N ASP A 280 -5.30 -3.60 18.58
CA ASP A 280 -6.44 -4.41 19.00
C ASP A 280 -6.23 -5.88 18.62
N GLY A 281 -5.80 -6.12 17.37
CA GLY A 281 -5.50 -7.45 16.87
C GLY A 281 -4.29 -8.15 17.49
N ILE A 282 -3.42 -7.47 18.24
CA ILE A 282 -2.21 -8.08 18.87
C ILE A 282 -2.32 -8.15 20.40
N TYR A 283 -3.07 -7.23 21.01
CA TYR A 283 -3.06 -7.00 22.46
C TYR A 283 -4.43 -7.17 23.15
N THR A 284 -5.45 -7.65 22.43
CA THR A 284 -6.80 -7.89 22.99
C THR A 284 -7.34 -9.27 22.63
N SER A 285 -8.28 -9.79 23.42
CA SER A 285 -8.83 -11.14 23.19
C SER A 285 -9.63 -11.24 21.87
N PRO A 286 -9.46 -12.29 21.05
CA PRO A 286 -8.71 -13.52 21.34
C PRO A 286 -7.19 -13.41 21.15
N ALA A 287 -6.70 -12.40 20.45
CA ALA A 287 -5.29 -12.24 20.13
C ALA A 287 -4.49 -11.56 21.27
N ASN A 288 -3.96 -12.41 22.15
CA ASN A 288 -3.06 -12.04 23.23
C ASN A 288 -1.87 -12.98 23.23
N VAL A 289 -0.84 -12.67 22.43
CA VAL A 289 0.37 -13.49 22.35
C VAL A 289 0.94 -13.73 23.76
N ALA A 290 1.26 -14.98 24.07
CA ALA A 290 1.73 -15.41 25.39
C ALA A 290 0.74 -15.20 26.57
N GLY A 291 -0.52 -14.87 26.30
CA GLY A 291 -1.63 -14.91 27.27
C GLY A 291 -1.87 -13.63 28.08
N PHE A 292 -1.37 -12.47 27.64
CA PHE A 292 -1.71 -11.18 28.29
C PHE A 292 -3.23 -10.92 28.25
N SER A 293 -3.78 -10.13 29.18
CA SER A 293 -5.14 -9.59 29.05
C SER A 293 -5.31 -8.44 30.04
N ASN A 294 -5.93 -7.35 29.59
CA ASN A 294 -6.25 -6.23 30.45
C ASN A 294 -7.51 -5.52 29.96
N SER A 295 -8.60 -5.66 30.71
CA SER A 295 -9.91 -5.12 30.32
C SER A 295 -9.95 -3.59 30.16
N THR A 296 -9.02 -2.85 30.77
CA THR A 296 -8.93 -1.40 30.57
C THR A 296 -8.29 -1.08 29.22
N ILE A 297 -7.23 -1.79 28.85
CA ILE A 297 -6.60 -1.67 27.51
C ILE A 297 -7.59 -2.12 26.43
N ASP A 298 -8.22 -3.28 26.62
CA ASP A 298 -9.24 -3.81 25.71
C ASP A 298 -10.35 -2.76 25.48
N ALA A 299 -10.90 -2.19 26.56
CA ALA A 299 -11.96 -1.17 26.45
C ALA A 299 -11.49 0.12 25.78
N THR A 300 -10.22 0.51 25.92
CA THR A 300 -9.67 1.71 25.29
C THR A 300 -9.39 1.49 23.80
N LEU A 301 -8.84 0.34 23.41
CA LEU A 301 -8.65 -0.02 22.01
C LEU A 301 -9.99 -0.18 21.27
N GLN A 302 -10.99 -0.77 21.93
CA GLN A 302 -12.35 -0.82 21.39
C GLN A 302 -12.98 0.57 21.21
N LYS A 303 -12.67 1.56 22.06
CA LYS A 303 -13.09 2.96 21.81
C LYS A 303 -12.37 3.56 20.61
N ALA A 304 -11.08 3.26 20.43
CA ALA A 304 -10.30 3.72 19.29
C ALA A 304 -10.84 3.15 17.98
N LEU A 305 -11.06 1.83 17.92
CA LEU A 305 -11.67 1.15 16.77
C LEU A 305 -13.04 1.72 16.40
N ASN A 306 -13.86 2.08 17.38
CA ASN A 306 -15.22 2.59 17.16
C ASN A 306 -15.29 4.13 17.10
N ALA A 307 -14.15 4.83 17.03
CA ALA A 307 -14.14 6.28 17.04
C ALA A 307 -14.66 6.85 15.70
N PRO A 308 -15.57 7.85 15.73
CA PRO A 308 -16.20 8.36 14.51
C PRO A 308 -15.35 9.36 13.72
N THR A 309 -14.18 9.73 14.25
CA THR A 309 -13.23 10.62 13.57
C THR A 309 -11.81 10.18 13.83
N LEU A 310 -10.91 10.40 12.87
CA LEU A 310 -9.48 10.14 12.99
C LEU A 310 -8.86 10.83 14.23
N ALA A 311 -9.28 12.05 14.56
CA ALA A 311 -8.76 12.77 15.72
C ALA A 311 -9.14 12.11 17.06
N GLN A 312 -10.33 11.51 17.17
CA GLN A 312 -10.75 10.78 18.37
C GLN A 312 -10.09 9.41 18.45
N GLU A 313 -9.95 8.72 17.33
CA GLU A 313 -9.19 7.47 17.21
C GLU A 313 -7.75 7.68 17.74
N ILE A 314 -7.02 8.65 17.17
CA ILE A 314 -5.66 9.02 17.59
C ILE A 314 -5.56 9.25 19.11
N ALA A 315 -6.54 9.94 19.70
CA ALA A 315 -6.53 10.26 21.13
C ALA A 315 -6.67 9.01 22.01
N TYR A 316 -7.56 8.08 21.65
CA TYR A 316 -7.73 6.83 22.40
C TYR A 316 -6.56 5.87 22.18
N THR A 317 -5.99 5.84 20.99
CA THR A 317 -4.81 5.01 20.69
C THR A 317 -3.58 5.47 21.46
N LYS A 318 -3.39 6.79 21.64
CA LYS A 318 -2.37 7.34 22.56
C LYS A 318 -2.58 6.88 24.00
N GLU A 319 -3.82 6.82 24.45
CA GLU A 319 -4.15 6.34 25.79
C GLU A 319 -3.83 4.84 25.92
N ALA A 320 -4.20 4.03 24.92
CA ALA A 320 -3.88 2.61 24.86
C ALA A 320 -2.36 2.35 24.85
N GLU A 321 -1.60 3.10 24.04
CA GLU A 321 -0.13 3.00 23.99
C GLU A 321 0.48 3.25 25.36
N LEU A 322 0.05 4.30 26.06
CA LEU A 322 0.54 4.60 27.41
C LEU A 322 0.19 3.50 28.40
N LEU A 323 -1.03 2.96 28.33
CA LEU A 323 -1.44 1.85 29.20
C LEU A 323 -0.61 0.58 28.91
N LEU A 324 -0.34 0.27 27.64
CA LEU A 324 0.55 -0.83 27.25
C LEU A 324 1.96 -0.59 27.76
N GLN A 325 2.51 0.62 27.63
CA GLN A 325 3.81 0.96 28.22
C GLN A 325 3.80 0.73 29.74
N GLN A 326 2.73 1.10 30.44
CA GLN A 326 2.59 0.94 31.90
C GLN A 326 2.42 -0.51 32.36
N GLN A 327 1.74 -1.34 31.56
CA GLN A 327 1.56 -2.76 31.88
C GLN A 327 2.72 -3.61 31.37
N LEU A 328 3.49 -3.08 30.40
CA LEU A 328 4.61 -3.70 29.71
C LEU A 328 4.36 -5.18 29.39
N PRO A 329 3.32 -5.53 28.62
CA PRO A 329 3.05 -6.92 28.28
C PRO A 329 4.16 -7.54 27.42
N TYR A 330 4.89 -6.71 26.69
CA TYR A 330 6.06 -7.06 25.90
C TYR A 330 7.12 -5.98 26.01
N VAL A 331 8.36 -6.32 25.72
CA VAL A 331 9.43 -5.32 25.51
C VAL A 331 9.71 -5.22 24.02
N ILE A 332 9.34 -4.11 23.39
CA ILE A 332 9.76 -3.81 22.03
C ILE A 332 11.27 -3.57 22.03
N TYR A 333 12.00 -4.25 21.14
CA TYR A 333 13.46 -4.09 21.04
C TYR A 333 13.93 -3.75 19.62
N VAL A 334 13.04 -3.78 18.63
CA VAL A 334 13.36 -3.38 17.27
C VAL A 334 12.12 -2.89 16.55
N TRP A 335 12.26 -1.76 15.89
CA TRP A 335 11.49 -1.37 14.71
C TRP A 335 12.39 -1.50 13.49
N SER A 336 11.99 -2.35 12.54
CA SER A 336 12.83 -2.76 11.42
C SER A 336 12.91 -1.68 10.33
N ASN A 337 13.94 -1.76 9.49
CA ASN A 337 13.95 -1.06 8.20
C ASN A 337 13.64 -2.03 7.06
N ALA A 338 12.90 -1.55 6.05
CA ALA A 338 12.86 -2.16 4.73
C ALA A 338 14.13 -1.75 3.97
N ILE A 339 14.81 -2.73 3.37
CA ILE A 339 16.10 -2.53 2.69
C ILE A 339 16.06 -3.22 1.33
N GLN A 340 16.06 -2.40 0.28
CA GLN A 340 16.02 -2.87 -1.09
C GLN A 340 17.07 -2.15 -1.92
N ALA A 341 17.48 -2.78 -3.01
CA ALA A 341 18.28 -2.14 -4.03
C ALA A 341 17.70 -2.38 -5.41
N VAL A 342 17.84 -1.38 -6.28
CA VAL A 342 17.35 -1.43 -7.66
C VAL A 342 18.44 -1.10 -8.67
N TYR A 343 18.33 -1.69 -9.84
CA TYR A 343 19.28 -1.50 -10.95
C TYR A 343 18.94 -0.23 -11.72
N LEU A 344 19.86 0.73 -11.79
CA LEU A 344 19.59 2.03 -12.43
C LEU A 344 19.77 2.05 -13.96
N PRO A 345 20.77 1.37 -14.55
CA PRO A 345 21.01 1.51 -15.98
C PRO A 345 19.82 1.07 -16.83
N GLY A 346 19.27 2.03 -17.58
CA GLY A 346 18.18 1.77 -18.52
C GLY A 346 16.78 1.84 -17.90
N TRP A 347 16.65 2.10 -16.60
CA TRP A 347 15.36 2.25 -15.90
C TRP A 347 15.21 3.64 -15.26
N ALA A 348 13.97 4.05 -15.07
CA ALA A 348 13.60 5.32 -14.46
C ALA A 348 12.37 5.17 -13.55
N ASP A 349 12.16 6.21 -12.75
CA ASP A 349 10.99 6.54 -11.95
C ASP A 349 10.65 5.53 -10.83
N TYR A 350 11.68 4.96 -10.20
CA TYR A 350 11.51 4.19 -8.96
C TYR A 350 10.97 5.07 -7.82
N ILE A 351 9.98 4.60 -7.09
CA ILE A 351 9.34 5.39 -6.02
C ILE A 351 10.00 5.04 -4.68
N TYR A 352 10.74 5.99 -4.10
CA TYR A 352 11.39 5.79 -2.80
C TYR A 352 10.49 6.20 -1.62
N LEU A 353 10.03 5.21 -0.87
CA LEU A 353 9.16 5.36 0.31
C LEU A 353 9.98 5.70 1.58
N GLN A 354 10.80 6.75 1.51
CA GLN A 354 11.81 7.08 2.53
C GLN A 354 11.28 7.38 3.95
N TYR A 355 9.98 7.59 4.11
CA TYR A 355 9.36 8.07 5.36
C TYR A 355 8.60 6.97 6.12
N GLY A 356 8.49 5.78 5.55
CA GLY A 356 7.66 4.69 6.07
C GLY A 356 7.21 3.79 4.93
N THR A 357 7.06 2.50 5.20
CA THR A 357 6.50 1.52 4.27
C THR A 357 6.00 0.29 5.00
N PRO A 358 4.93 -0.37 4.51
CA PRO A 358 4.51 -1.68 5.02
C PRO A 358 5.57 -2.78 4.84
N THR A 359 6.23 -2.81 3.67
CA THR A 359 7.02 -3.98 3.24
C THR A 359 8.33 -3.60 2.53
N TYR A 360 8.27 -2.81 1.46
CA TYR A 360 9.43 -2.46 0.63
C TYR A 360 9.68 -0.96 0.61
N ALA A 361 10.94 -0.53 0.73
CA ALA A 361 11.35 0.87 0.64
C ALA A 361 11.22 1.44 -0.78
N ILE A 362 11.05 0.58 -1.80
CA ILE A 362 10.83 0.97 -3.20
C ILE A 362 9.52 0.37 -3.69
N ASN A 363 8.67 1.20 -4.29
CA ASN A 363 7.51 0.75 -5.05
C ASN A 363 7.78 0.90 -6.56
N ILE A 364 7.27 -0.04 -7.36
CA ILE A 364 7.57 -0.15 -8.80
C ILE A 364 6.44 0.38 -9.70
N MET A 365 5.38 0.98 -9.12
CA MET A 365 4.18 1.42 -9.84
C MET A 365 4.50 2.32 -11.05
N ASP A 366 5.48 3.23 -10.94
CA ASP A 366 5.87 4.14 -12.03
C ASP A 366 7.08 3.67 -12.87
N VAL A 367 7.65 2.49 -12.60
CA VAL A 367 8.91 2.07 -13.21
C VAL A 367 8.77 1.75 -14.69
N HIS A 368 9.71 2.22 -15.49
CA HIS A 368 9.78 1.95 -16.93
C HIS A 368 11.19 2.08 -17.52
N PRO A 369 11.45 1.51 -18.72
CA PRO A 369 12.71 1.73 -19.39
C PRO A 369 12.91 3.20 -19.76
N THR A 370 14.12 3.73 -19.59
CA THR A 370 14.43 5.13 -19.94
C THR A 370 13.97 5.49 -21.36
N ASN A 371 13.25 6.61 -21.49
CA ASN A 371 12.67 7.11 -22.75
C ASN A 371 11.60 6.21 -23.40
N GLN A 372 11.10 5.16 -22.74
CA GLN A 372 10.09 4.25 -23.29
C GLN A 372 9.09 3.78 -22.22
N ALA A 373 7.82 3.63 -22.59
CA ALA A 373 6.82 2.95 -21.75
C ALA A 373 6.43 1.63 -22.41
N LEU A 374 5.86 0.71 -21.61
CA LEU A 374 5.29 -0.57 -22.03
C LEU A 374 6.26 -1.47 -22.81
N ASN A 375 7.55 -1.30 -22.57
CA ASN A 375 8.61 -2.12 -23.15
C ASN A 375 9.48 -2.73 -22.05
N GLY A 376 10.38 -3.64 -22.44
CA GLY A 376 11.32 -4.29 -21.54
C GLY A 376 10.69 -5.34 -20.64
N THR A 377 11.55 -6.03 -19.89
CA THR A 377 11.18 -7.01 -18.88
C THR A 377 11.84 -6.58 -17.58
N PHE A 378 11.03 -6.20 -16.59
CA PHE A 378 11.49 -5.89 -15.25
C PHE A 378 11.52 -7.17 -14.42
N ILE A 379 12.66 -7.48 -13.82
CA ILE A 379 12.86 -8.71 -13.05
C ILE A 379 12.87 -8.36 -11.57
N PHE A 380 11.77 -8.69 -10.89
CA PHE A 380 11.58 -8.50 -9.46
C PHE A 380 12.03 -9.74 -8.70
N SER A 381 12.97 -9.58 -7.76
CA SER A 381 13.41 -10.65 -6.87
C SER A 381 13.26 -10.24 -5.41
N SER A 382 12.72 -11.16 -4.60
CA SER A 382 12.72 -11.04 -3.14
C SER A 382 12.96 -12.42 -2.54
N ILE A 383 14.00 -12.56 -1.71
CA ILE A 383 14.23 -13.80 -0.96
C ILE A 383 13.02 -14.08 -0.09
N THR A 384 12.55 -15.32 -0.18
CA THR A 384 11.41 -15.86 0.55
C THR A 384 11.75 -17.25 1.07
N SER A 385 11.01 -17.71 2.08
CA SER A 385 11.09 -19.07 2.58
C SER A 385 10.55 -20.13 1.59
N GLY A 386 9.87 -19.72 0.51
CA GLY A 386 9.46 -20.63 -0.57
C GLY A 386 8.76 -19.95 -1.75
N PHE A 387 8.76 -20.62 -2.90
CA PHE A 387 7.97 -20.23 -4.09
C PHE A 387 6.48 -20.16 -3.73
N PRO A 388 5.72 -19.14 -4.20
CA PRO A 388 4.29 -19.04 -3.92
C PRO A 388 3.57 -20.36 -4.23
N ARG A 389 2.87 -20.91 -3.23
CA ARG A 389 2.14 -22.19 -3.39
C ARG A 389 0.96 -22.08 -4.33
N HIS A 390 0.38 -20.88 -4.42
CA HIS A 390 -0.77 -20.56 -5.25
C HIS A 390 -0.61 -19.14 -5.80
N ILE A 391 -0.81 -18.97 -7.10
CA ILE A 391 -1.17 -17.68 -7.70
C ILE A 391 -2.67 -17.79 -7.92
N ASN A 392 -3.42 -17.35 -6.92
CA ASN A 392 -4.84 -17.62 -6.83
C ASN A 392 -5.47 -16.59 -5.88
N ILE A 393 -6.19 -15.62 -6.42
CA ILE A 393 -6.78 -14.52 -5.65
C ILE A 393 -7.80 -14.98 -4.59
N TYR A 394 -8.38 -16.18 -4.75
CA TYR A 394 -9.38 -16.73 -3.82
C TYR A 394 -8.79 -17.34 -2.56
N ALA A 395 -7.59 -17.92 -2.69
CA ALA A 395 -7.04 -18.82 -1.70
C ALA A 395 -5.70 -18.35 -1.13
N SER A 396 -4.98 -17.50 -1.85
CA SER A 396 -3.63 -17.15 -1.45
C SER A 396 -3.61 -16.30 -0.20
N VAL A 397 -2.73 -16.63 0.75
CA VAL A 397 -2.41 -15.91 2.00
C VAL A 397 -0.95 -15.46 2.01
N SER A 398 -0.30 -15.50 0.85
CA SER A 398 1.14 -15.26 0.75
C SER A 398 1.36 -13.84 0.27
N VAL A 399 2.04 -13.01 1.07
CA VAL A 399 2.55 -11.69 0.64
C VAL A 399 3.28 -11.79 -0.71
N TYR A 400 4.00 -12.88 -0.95
CA TYR A 400 4.72 -13.09 -2.21
C TYR A 400 3.80 -13.39 -3.40
N ALA A 401 2.66 -14.04 -3.18
CA ALA A 401 1.67 -14.17 -4.24
C ALA A 401 1.02 -12.81 -4.55
N PHE A 402 0.77 -12.01 -3.51
CA PHE A 402 0.20 -10.67 -3.64
C PHE A 402 1.13 -9.67 -4.34
N ASN A 403 2.46 -9.84 -4.27
CA ASN A 403 3.37 -9.12 -5.18
C ASN A 403 2.95 -9.22 -6.66
N THR A 404 2.37 -10.36 -7.08
CA THR A 404 1.88 -10.55 -8.46
C THR A 404 0.38 -10.30 -8.59
N LEU A 405 -0.42 -10.69 -7.61
CA LEU A 405 -1.88 -10.54 -7.70
C LEU A 405 -2.31 -9.07 -7.63
N ASP A 406 -1.61 -8.21 -6.89
CA ASP A 406 -1.90 -6.78 -6.82
C ASP A 406 -1.66 -6.06 -8.16
N ASP A 407 -0.80 -6.61 -9.02
CA ASP A 407 -0.61 -6.12 -10.40
C ASP A 407 -1.74 -6.57 -11.36
N MET A 408 -2.50 -7.58 -10.96
CA MET A 408 -3.52 -8.23 -11.80
C MET A 408 -4.94 -7.82 -11.42
N TYR A 409 -5.17 -7.47 -10.16
CA TYR A 409 -6.49 -7.18 -9.61
C TYR A 409 -6.50 -5.85 -8.87
N ASP A 410 -7.52 -5.04 -9.15
CA ASP A 410 -7.67 -3.74 -8.53
C ASP A 410 -8.60 -3.79 -7.31
N SER A 411 -8.35 -2.91 -6.33
CA SER A 411 -9.29 -2.58 -5.27
C SER A 411 -10.22 -1.40 -5.66
N LEU A 412 -11.19 -1.07 -4.82
CA LEU A 412 -12.06 0.09 -5.06
C LEU A 412 -11.28 1.41 -5.00
N ALA A 413 -10.35 1.56 -4.06
CA ALA A 413 -9.54 2.74 -3.87
C ALA A 413 -8.10 2.37 -3.49
N ILE A 414 -7.15 3.23 -3.85
CA ILE A 414 -5.73 3.02 -3.54
C ILE A 414 -5.26 4.00 -2.45
N THR A 415 -4.34 3.53 -1.61
CA THR A 415 -3.64 4.34 -0.61
C THR A 415 -2.70 5.35 -1.28
N SER A 416 -2.64 6.58 -0.77
CA SER A 416 -1.63 7.55 -1.20
C SER A 416 -0.26 7.23 -0.61
N PHE A 417 0.76 7.11 -1.46
CA PHE A 417 2.15 6.94 -1.03
C PHE A 417 2.68 8.20 -0.33
N ALA A 418 2.10 9.37 -0.60
CA ALA A 418 2.44 10.61 0.10
C ALA A 418 1.77 10.70 1.48
N ASN A 419 0.68 9.97 1.70
CA ASN A 419 -0.04 9.92 2.95
C ASN A 419 -0.90 8.65 3.06
N GLU A 420 -0.37 7.65 3.76
CA GLU A 420 -0.99 6.31 3.84
C GLU A 420 -2.33 6.28 4.58
N THR A 421 -2.72 7.36 5.25
CA THR A 421 -4.05 7.47 5.87
C THR A 421 -5.10 8.05 4.93
N GLN A 422 -4.77 8.26 3.65
CA GLN A 422 -5.65 8.87 2.65
C GLN A 422 -5.85 7.95 1.44
N LEU A 423 -7.11 7.80 1.05
CA LEU A 423 -7.51 7.06 -0.14
C LEU A 423 -7.70 7.97 -1.33
N MET A 424 -7.35 7.45 -2.51
CA MET A 424 -7.60 8.08 -3.79
C MET A 424 -8.54 7.22 -4.64
N PRO A 425 -9.39 7.85 -5.47
CA PRO A 425 -10.20 7.14 -6.45
C PRO A 425 -9.39 6.18 -7.32
N TRP A 426 -9.86 4.94 -7.41
CA TRP A 426 -9.29 3.90 -8.28
C TRP A 426 -10.40 3.35 -9.19
N VAL A 427 -10.89 2.12 -8.97
CA VAL A 427 -12.10 1.59 -9.62
C VAL A 427 -13.34 2.35 -9.15
N ALA A 428 -13.38 2.72 -7.86
CA ALA A 428 -14.34 3.69 -7.35
C ALA A 428 -13.95 5.09 -7.85
N SER A 429 -14.72 5.59 -8.83
CA SER A 429 -14.60 6.97 -9.33
C SER A 429 -14.90 8.02 -8.25
N SER A 430 -15.78 7.68 -7.30
CA SER A 430 -16.16 8.53 -6.17
C SER A 430 -16.94 7.74 -5.13
N TRP A 431 -16.98 8.26 -3.91
CA TRP A 431 -17.86 7.76 -2.86
C TRP A 431 -18.36 8.88 -1.96
N THR A 432 -19.45 8.61 -1.25
CA THR A 432 -20.00 9.51 -0.23
C THR A 432 -20.26 8.74 1.05
N ILE A 433 -19.93 9.35 2.19
CA ILE A 433 -20.12 8.79 3.53
C ILE A 433 -21.26 9.54 4.21
N THR A 434 -22.23 8.80 4.75
CA THR A 434 -23.26 9.34 5.65
C THR A 434 -23.14 8.64 7.00
N SER A 435 -22.79 9.39 8.04
CA SER A 435 -22.60 8.88 9.40
C SER A 435 -22.85 9.99 10.44
N PRO A 436 -23.40 9.71 11.64
CA PRO A 436 -23.96 8.43 12.05
C PRO A 436 -25.37 8.22 11.48
N VAL A 437 -25.75 6.95 11.25
CA VAL A 437 -27.07 6.55 10.78
C VAL A 437 -27.71 5.56 11.76
N ASN A 438 -29.01 5.72 11.98
CA ASN A 438 -29.84 4.76 12.71
C ASN A 438 -30.99 4.33 11.79
N MET A 439 -31.06 3.06 11.42
CA MET A 439 -32.13 2.56 10.54
C MET A 439 -32.35 1.06 10.68
N THR A 440 -33.52 0.62 10.22
CA THR A 440 -33.80 -0.80 9.98
C THR A 440 -33.62 -1.06 8.49
N LEU A 441 -32.81 -2.06 8.15
CA LEU A 441 -32.50 -2.49 6.80
C LEU A 441 -33.63 -3.36 6.20
N PRO A 442 -33.66 -3.54 4.87
CA PRO A 442 -34.66 -4.40 4.22
C PRO A 442 -34.70 -5.85 4.74
N ASN A 443 -33.59 -6.40 5.22
CA ASN A 443 -33.54 -7.72 5.86
C ASN A 443 -33.98 -7.75 7.32
N GLY A 444 -34.33 -6.60 7.90
CA GLY A 444 -34.74 -6.47 9.29
C GLY A 444 -33.59 -6.19 10.27
N ASP A 445 -32.34 -6.22 9.81
CA ASP A 445 -31.19 -5.85 10.64
C ASP A 445 -31.23 -4.37 11.00
N LYS A 446 -30.61 -4.02 12.11
CA LYS A 446 -30.58 -2.66 12.62
C LYS A 446 -29.17 -2.13 12.58
N ILE A 447 -29.03 -0.95 12.01
CA ILE A 447 -27.84 -0.13 12.12
C ILE A 447 -28.09 0.86 13.26
N VAL A 448 -27.17 0.90 14.21
CA VAL A 448 -27.20 1.85 15.33
C VAL A 448 -25.91 2.65 15.35
N ASN A 449 -26.00 3.96 15.12
CA ASN A 449 -24.86 4.86 14.95
C ASN A 449 -23.82 4.35 13.93
N GLY A 450 -24.30 3.77 12.82
CA GLY A 450 -23.46 3.21 11.78
C GLY A 450 -23.20 4.17 10.63
N THR A 451 -22.65 3.64 9.55
CA THR A 451 -22.26 4.38 8.35
C THR A 451 -22.95 3.81 7.11
N ILE A 452 -23.34 4.69 6.19
CA ILE A 452 -23.70 4.34 4.81
C ILE A 452 -22.64 4.90 3.87
N LEU A 453 -22.01 4.02 3.11
CA LEU A 453 -21.04 4.36 2.07
C LEU A 453 -21.67 4.09 0.70
N THR A 454 -21.86 5.13 -0.11
CA THR A 454 -22.31 4.98 -1.51
C THR A 454 -21.12 5.14 -2.44
N VAL A 455 -20.82 4.10 -3.22
CA VAL A 455 -19.64 4.03 -4.08
C VAL A 455 -20.09 3.99 -5.54
N ASN A 456 -19.51 4.85 -6.38
CA ASN A 456 -19.73 4.88 -7.83
C ASN A 456 -18.50 4.36 -8.53
N LEU A 457 -18.66 3.34 -9.38
CA LEU A 457 -17.58 2.74 -10.13
C LEU A 457 -17.35 3.48 -11.45
N VAL A 458 -16.15 3.34 -12.00
CA VAL A 458 -15.87 3.70 -13.39
C VAL A 458 -16.69 2.83 -14.35
N HIS A 459 -16.96 3.34 -15.56
CA HIS A 459 -17.79 2.67 -16.56
C HIS A 459 -16.97 2.02 -17.69
N ASN A 460 -15.65 2.18 -17.64
CA ASN A 460 -14.72 1.77 -18.70
C ASN A 460 -13.69 0.75 -18.24
N ASP A 461 -13.93 0.12 -17.09
CA ASP A 461 -13.12 -1.00 -16.61
C ASP A 461 -13.74 -2.32 -17.05
N THR A 462 -12.88 -3.24 -17.49
CA THR A 462 -13.27 -4.49 -18.13
C THR A 462 -12.29 -5.59 -17.74
N TRP A 463 -12.84 -6.75 -17.38
CA TRP A 463 -12.10 -7.99 -17.31
C TRP A 463 -11.47 -8.31 -18.68
N ILE A 464 -10.30 -8.96 -18.70
CA ILE A 464 -9.58 -9.28 -19.94
C ILE A 464 -10.35 -10.21 -20.91
N ASP A 465 -11.41 -10.87 -20.43
CA ASP A 465 -12.32 -11.68 -21.24
C ASP A 465 -13.46 -10.86 -21.88
N GLY A 466 -13.50 -9.56 -21.58
CA GLY A 466 -14.44 -8.60 -22.14
C GLY A 466 -15.72 -8.43 -21.34
N TYR A 467 -15.86 -9.00 -20.14
CA TYR A 467 -16.98 -8.63 -19.26
C TYR A 467 -16.70 -7.27 -18.61
N PRO A 468 -17.68 -6.35 -18.52
CA PRO A 468 -17.53 -5.14 -17.72
C PRO A 468 -17.28 -5.49 -16.25
N LEU A 469 -16.40 -4.75 -15.57
CA LEU A 469 -16.34 -4.81 -14.11
C LEU A 469 -17.49 -3.98 -13.55
N THR A 470 -18.27 -4.58 -12.65
CA THR A 470 -19.50 -3.98 -12.12
C THR A 470 -19.60 -4.04 -10.61
N ALA A 471 -20.59 -3.33 -10.07
CA ALA A 471 -20.98 -3.38 -8.67
C ALA A 471 -21.39 -4.78 -8.20
N TYR A 472 -21.75 -5.69 -9.11
CA TYR A 472 -22.02 -7.09 -8.77
C TYR A 472 -20.74 -7.87 -8.45
N ASP A 473 -19.62 -7.56 -9.12
CA ASP A 473 -18.31 -8.15 -8.82
C ASP A 473 -17.82 -7.71 -7.44
N VAL A 474 -18.00 -6.42 -7.13
CA VAL A 474 -17.69 -5.84 -5.81
C VAL A 474 -18.56 -6.48 -4.72
N ASN A 475 -19.87 -6.59 -4.97
CA ASN A 475 -20.81 -7.23 -4.05
C ASN A 475 -20.42 -8.67 -3.75
N PHE A 476 -20.13 -9.46 -4.79
CA PHE A 476 -19.64 -10.82 -4.63
C PHE A 476 -18.36 -10.87 -3.82
N THR A 477 -17.39 -9.99 -4.13
CA THR A 477 -16.07 -9.97 -3.49
C THR A 477 -16.16 -9.69 -2.01
N VAL A 478 -16.90 -8.66 -1.61
CA VAL A 478 -16.95 -8.27 -0.20
C VAL A 478 -17.60 -9.37 0.65
N TRP A 479 -18.64 -10.02 0.13
CA TRP A 479 -19.30 -11.12 0.82
C TRP A 479 -18.51 -12.42 0.77
N TYR A 480 -17.65 -12.59 -0.24
CA TYR A 480 -16.71 -13.72 -0.27
C TYR A 480 -15.76 -13.68 0.93
N TYR A 481 -15.18 -12.50 1.21
CA TYR A 481 -14.19 -12.30 2.28
C TYR A 481 -14.80 -11.96 3.65
N ASP A 482 -16.01 -11.40 3.74
CA ASP A 482 -16.56 -10.98 5.04
C ASP A 482 -17.07 -12.16 5.90
N LEU A 483 -16.46 -12.33 7.09
CA LEU A 483 -16.96 -13.20 8.15
C LEU A 483 -16.80 -12.53 9.52
N PRO A 484 -17.89 -11.99 10.05
CA PRO A 484 -18.17 -12.27 11.45
C PRO A 484 -19.58 -12.86 11.62
N GLY A 485 -19.70 -14.18 11.41
CA GLY A 485 -20.87 -14.97 11.83
C GLY A 485 -21.47 -15.90 10.78
N MET A 486 -21.02 -15.89 9.52
CA MET A 486 -21.62 -16.69 8.44
C MET A 486 -21.15 -18.15 8.40
N MET A 487 -20.97 -18.79 9.55
CA MET A 487 -20.73 -20.25 9.58
C MET A 487 -21.92 -20.99 8.95
N GLY A 488 -21.62 -22.03 8.17
CA GLY A 488 -22.61 -22.80 7.40
C GLY A 488 -22.56 -22.51 5.90
N THR A 489 -23.62 -22.90 5.20
CA THR A 489 -23.76 -22.70 3.76
C THR A 489 -24.54 -21.42 3.47
N ASN A 490 -23.87 -20.45 2.85
CA ASN A 490 -24.45 -19.17 2.46
C ASN A 490 -24.55 -19.08 0.94
N THR A 491 -25.46 -18.23 0.47
CA THR A 491 -25.71 -18.05 -0.96
C THR A 491 -25.61 -16.58 -1.31
N PHE A 492 -24.72 -16.24 -2.25
CA PHE A 492 -24.50 -14.89 -2.74
C PHE A 492 -24.67 -14.87 -4.24
N ASP A 493 -25.72 -14.21 -4.72
CA ASP A 493 -26.01 -14.09 -6.16
C ASP A 493 -25.98 -15.43 -6.93
N GLY A 494 -26.39 -16.53 -6.26
CA GLY A 494 -26.42 -17.88 -6.81
C GLY A 494 -25.19 -18.74 -6.53
N VAL A 495 -24.13 -18.18 -5.95
CA VAL A 495 -22.93 -18.90 -5.52
C VAL A 495 -23.13 -19.42 -4.11
N HIS A 496 -22.97 -20.74 -3.91
CA HIS A 496 -23.13 -21.39 -2.61
C HIS A 496 -21.76 -21.63 -1.96
N LEU A 497 -21.48 -20.97 -0.84
CA LEU A 497 -20.23 -21.10 -0.08
C LEU A 497 -20.49 -21.77 1.28
N ASN A 498 -19.79 -22.87 1.58
CA ASN A 498 -19.87 -23.54 2.87
C ASN A 498 -18.67 -23.14 3.75
N TYR A 499 -18.80 -22.04 4.49
CA TYR A 499 -17.72 -21.52 5.32
C TYR A 499 -17.36 -22.45 6.49
N THR A 500 -18.28 -23.30 6.95
CA THR A 500 -17.93 -24.32 7.95
C THR A 500 -16.92 -25.30 7.39
N TYR A 501 -17.14 -25.77 6.16
CA TYR A 501 -16.21 -26.65 5.48
C TYR A 501 -14.87 -25.95 5.21
N LEU A 502 -14.90 -24.72 4.68
CA LEU A 502 -13.68 -23.95 4.41
C LEU A 502 -12.84 -23.72 5.68
N SER A 503 -13.50 -23.38 6.78
CA SER A 503 -12.83 -23.21 8.08
C SER A 503 -12.26 -24.52 8.63
N GLN A 504 -12.96 -25.65 8.46
CA GLN A 504 -12.52 -26.95 8.99
C GLN A 504 -11.33 -27.55 8.23
N GLU A 505 -11.17 -27.17 6.96
CA GLU A 505 -10.10 -27.67 6.09
C GLU A 505 -8.96 -26.64 5.93
N ASP A 506 -8.93 -25.60 6.77
CA ASP A 506 -7.93 -24.52 6.73
C ASP A 506 -7.81 -23.82 5.36
N PHE A 507 -8.95 -23.67 4.66
CA PHE A 507 -9.02 -22.99 3.37
C PHE A 507 -9.26 -21.49 3.49
N ILE A 508 -9.60 -20.94 4.65
CA ILE A 508 -9.90 -19.50 4.77
C ILE A 508 -8.61 -18.68 4.75
N ASN A 509 -8.56 -17.64 3.91
CA ASN A 509 -7.46 -16.67 3.93
C ASN A 509 -7.56 -15.78 5.17
N GLY A 510 -6.72 -16.00 6.17
CA GLY A 510 -6.76 -15.22 7.42
C GLY A 510 -6.41 -13.73 7.28
N ASP A 511 -5.74 -13.32 6.20
CA ASP A 511 -5.28 -11.94 5.99
C ASP A 511 -6.39 -11.03 5.45
N LEU A 512 -7.23 -11.53 4.55
CA LEU A 512 -8.33 -10.76 3.94
C LEU A 512 -9.69 -11.06 4.56
N PHE A 513 -9.87 -12.23 5.18
CA PHE A 513 -11.17 -12.61 5.72
C PHE A 513 -11.51 -11.89 7.03
N GLY A 514 -12.74 -11.40 7.12
CA GLY A 514 -13.25 -10.73 8.32
C GLY A 514 -12.64 -9.36 8.58
N THR A 515 -11.95 -8.76 7.60
CA THR A 515 -11.35 -7.42 7.70
C THR A 515 -12.39 -6.30 7.79
N ILE A 516 -13.65 -6.55 7.40
CA ILE A 516 -14.75 -5.58 7.40
C ILE A 516 -15.85 -6.00 8.38
N THR A 517 -15.47 -6.23 9.64
CA THR A 517 -16.39 -6.79 10.65
C THR A 517 -17.68 -6.00 10.90
N ALA A 518 -17.74 -4.73 10.49
CA ALA A 518 -18.92 -3.90 10.63
C ALA A 518 -19.91 -4.00 9.47
N LEU A 519 -19.58 -4.68 8.37
CA LEU A 519 -20.48 -4.83 7.24
C LEU A 519 -21.73 -5.62 7.67
N VAL A 520 -22.91 -5.06 7.38
CA VAL A 520 -24.20 -5.72 7.67
C VAL A 520 -25.06 -5.91 6.45
N TRP A 521 -24.88 -5.09 5.41
CA TRP A 521 -25.65 -5.18 4.18
C TRP A 521 -24.94 -4.45 3.03
N THR A 522 -25.21 -4.89 1.80
CA THR A 522 -24.86 -4.18 0.57
C THR A 522 -26.07 -4.08 -0.35
N ASN A 523 -26.15 -3.01 -1.13
CA ASN A 523 -27.22 -2.81 -2.10
C ASN A 523 -26.65 -2.32 -3.43
N VAL A 524 -26.67 -3.17 -4.45
CA VAL A 524 -26.35 -2.80 -5.83
C VAL A 524 -27.55 -2.05 -6.41
N THR A 525 -27.44 -0.74 -6.57
CA THR A 525 -28.55 0.10 -7.07
C THR A 525 -28.60 0.13 -8.60
N ASN A 526 -27.44 -0.05 -9.24
CA ASN A 526 -27.27 -0.25 -10.68
C ASN A 526 -25.87 -0.86 -10.95
N PRO A 527 -25.53 -1.28 -12.18
CA PRO A 527 -24.26 -1.94 -12.47
C PRO A 527 -22.98 -1.19 -12.08
N TYR A 528 -23.04 0.12 -11.85
CA TYR A 528 -21.87 0.95 -11.51
C TYR A 528 -22.05 1.68 -10.17
N GLN A 529 -22.99 1.25 -9.32
CA GLN A 529 -23.14 1.82 -7.98
C GLN A 529 -23.54 0.74 -6.96
N ILE A 530 -22.80 0.73 -5.85
CA ILE A 530 -23.07 -0.11 -4.68
C ILE A 530 -23.14 0.76 -3.43
N VAL A 531 -24.04 0.40 -2.52
CA VAL A 531 -24.17 1.02 -1.21
C VAL A 531 -23.80 0.01 -0.14
N PHE A 532 -22.79 0.30 0.67
CA PHE A 532 -22.42 -0.47 1.84
C PHE A 532 -23.09 0.11 3.08
N TYR A 533 -23.55 -0.78 3.95
CA TYR A 533 -24.16 -0.45 5.23
C TYR A 533 -23.32 -1.07 6.32
N LEU A 534 -22.73 -0.22 7.15
CA LEU A 534 -21.85 -0.64 8.23
C LEU A 534 -22.54 -0.34 9.57
N ASN A 535 -22.56 -1.31 10.48
CA ASN A 535 -22.98 -1.10 11.86
C ASN A 535 -21.82 -0.60 12.73
N SER A 536 -21.11 0.39 12.19
CA SER A 536 -20.04 1.11 12.86
C SER A 536 -19.95 2.51 12.27
N SER A 537 -19.52 3.48 13.07
CA SER A 537 -19.14 4.81 12.61
C SER A 537 -17.62 4.96 12.48
N SER A 538 -16.88 3.86 12.62
CA SER A 538 -15.42 3.83 12.56
C SER A 538 -14.89 4.37 11.23
N TYR A 539 -14.00 5.35 11.33
CA TYR A 539 -13.25 5.84 10.18
C TYR A 539 -12.36 4.74 9.55
N VAL A 540 -11.80 3.83 10.36
CA VAL A 540 -10.95 2.74 9.87
C VAL A 540 -11.79 1.73 9.07
N ASN A 541 -13.00 1.41 9.52
CA ASN A 541 -13.89 0.56 8.73
C ASN A 541 -14.27 1.22 7.40
N ASP A 542 -14.54 2.52 7.38
CA ASP A 542 -14.82 3.25 6.14
C ASP A 542 -13.62 3.20 5.17
N TYR A 543 -12.39 3.22 5.70
CA TYR A 543 -11.15 3.08 4.94
C TYR A 543 -11.00 1.67 4.36
N LEU A 544 -11.06 0.64 5.22
CA LEU A 544 -10.83 -0.76 4.84
C LEU A 544 -11.87 -1.27 3.84
N VAL A 545 -13.14 -0.84 3.95
CA VAL A 545 -14.17 -1.14 2.95
C VAL A 545 -13.77 -0.73 1.53
N LEU A 546 -12.93 0.28 1.38
CA LEU A 546 -12.54 0.80 0.07
C LEU A 546 -11.18 0.27 -0.41
N SER A 547 -10.26 -0.08 0.49
CA SER A 547 -8.88 -0.41 0.09
C SER A 547 -8.48 -1.87 0.25
N GLU A 548 -9.16 -2.63 1.12
CA GLU A 548 -8.58 -3.84 1.68
C GLU A 548 -8.55 -5.03 0.72
N TYR A 549 -9.52 -5.12 -0.20
CA TYR A 549 -9.72 -6.31 -1.02
C TYR A 549 -9.55 -6.03 -2.51
N PRO A 550 -8.84 -6.91 -3.24
CA PRO A 550 -8.88 -6.94 -4.69
C PRO A 550 -10.25 -7.44 -5.17
N ILE A 551 -10.82 -6.77 -6.17
CA ILE A 551 -12.11 -7.13 -6.77
C ILE A 551 -11.93 -8.41 -7.59
N MET A 552 -12.90 -9.32 -7.49
CA MET A 552 -12.86 -10.63 -8.15
C MET A 552 -13.96 -10.76 -9.22
N PRO A 553 -13.69 -11.46 -10.35
CA PRO A 553 -14.63 -11.62 -11.46
C PRO A 553 -15.74 -12.62 -11.15
N LEU A 554 -16.92 -12.16 -10.69
CA LEU A 554 -18.04 -13.03 -10.29
C LEU A 554 -18.38 -14.07 -11.37
N HIS A 555 -18.39 -13.66 -12.64
CA HIS A 555 -18.79 -14.52 -13.75
C HIS A 555 -17.81 -15.66 -14.04
N ALA A 556 -16.52 -15.47 -13.80
CA ALA A 556 -15.49 -16.47 -14.08
C ALA A 556 -15.46 -17.58 -13.03
N ILE A 557 -15.82 -17.24 -11.79
CA ILE A 557 -15.51 -18.04 -10.60
C ILE A 557 -16.74 -18.47 -9.82
N GLY A 558 -17.82 -17.70 -9.87
CA GLY A 558 -19.06 -18.00 -9.17
C GLY A 558 -19.61 -19.40 -9.53
N PRO A 559 -19.45 -19.87 -10.78
CA PRO A 559 -19.82 -21.24 -11.15
C PRO A 559 -18.85 -22.34 -10.68
N VAL A 560 -17.63 -22.01 -10.24
CA VAL A 560 -16.60 -22.99 -9.89
C VAL A 560 -16.83 -23.51 -8.47
N ASN A 561 -16.63 -24.81 -8.27
CA ASN A 561 -16.74 -25.39 -6.93
C ASN A 561 -15.64 -24.81 -6.02
N VAL A 562 -16.05 -24.30 -4.86
CA VAL A 562 -15.15 -23.63 -3.91
C VAL A 562 -13.96 -24.49 -3.49
N VAL A 563 -14.15 -25.80 -3.31
CA VAL A 563 -13.08 -26.75 -2.94
C VAL A 563 -12.05 -26.86 -4.06
N THR A 564 -12.50 -26.80 -5.32
CA THR A 564 -11.61 -26.77 -6.48
C THR A 564 -10.80 -25.48 -6.49
N LEU A 565 -11.45 -24.32 -6.29
CA LEU A 565 -10.74 -23.04 -6.23
C LEU A 565 -9.65 -23.03 -5.16
N TYR A 566 -9.92 -23.53 -3.95
CA TYR A 566 -8.93 -23.49 -2.86
C TYR A 566 -7.74 -24.43 -3.04
N HIS A 567 -7.94 -25.58 -3.70
CA HIS A 567 -6.83 -26.51 -3.96
C HIS A 567 -6.01 -26.17 -5.21
N SER A 568 -6.53 -25.30 -6.07
CA SER A 568 -5.85 -24.95 -7.30
C SER A 568 -4.62 -24.08 -7.04
N THR A 569 -3.48 -24.48 -7.62
CA THR A 569 -2.26 -23.66 -7.70
C THR A 569 -2.48 -22.39 -8.54
N LEU A 570 -3.35 -22.48 -9.56
CA LEU A 570 -3.78 -21.37 -10.41
C LEU A 570 -5.30 -21.28 -10.45
N ALA A 571 -5.87 -20.11 -10.23
CA ALA A 571 -7.27 -19.87 -10.50
C ALA A 571 -7.47 -19.53 -12.00
N PRO A 572 -8.71 -19.39 -12.49
CA PRO A 572 -8.92 -18.65 -13.72
C PRO A 572 -8.38 -17.22 -13.57
N GLU A 573 -7.20 -16.96 -14.14
CA GLU A 573 -6.48 -15.68 -14.00
C GLU A 573 -7.07 -14.57 -14.89
N ILE A 574 -8.39 -14.41 -14.80
CA ILE A 574 -9.16 -13.35 -15.46
C ILE A 574 -9.03 -12.07 -14.63
N SER A 575 -8.14 -11.20 -15.06
CA SER A 575 -7.78 -9.93 -14.41
C SER A 575 -8.51 -8.73 -15.03
N SER A 576 -8.63 -7.63 -14.29
CA SER A 576 -9.02 -6.32 -14.82
C SER A 576 -7.90 -5.28 -14.68
N GLY A 577 -6.88 -5.56 -13.85
CA GLY A 577 -5.81 -4.64 -13.49
C GLY A 577 -4.80 -4.33 -14.60
N PRO A 578 -3.71 -3.62 -14.24
CA PRO A 578 -2.73 -3.11 -15.19
C PRO A 578 -1.91 -4.21 -15.88
N TYR A 579 -1.79 -5.40 -15.30
CA TYR A 579 -1.13 -6.54 -15.91
C TYR A 579 -2.05 -7.76 -15.97
N ARG A 580 -1.74 -8.66 -16.90
CA ARG A 580 -2.41 -9.96 -17.05
C ARG A 580 -1.40 -11.08 -16.93
N PHE A 581 -1.87 -12.21 -16.45
CA PHE A 581 -1.07 -13.43 -16.34
C PHE A 581 -0.48 -13.88 -17.69
N VAL A 582 0.73 -14.42 -17.66
CA VAL A 582 1.36 -15.08 -18.81
C VAL A 582 1.67 -16.52 -18.48
N SER A 583 2.38 -16.76 -17.38
CA SER A 583 2.80 -18.12 -16.99
C SER A 583 3.26 -18.21 -15.55
N LEU A 584 3.08 -19.40 -14.98
CA LEU A 584 3.72 -19.89 -13.76
C LEU A 584 4.71 -20.98 -14.17
N ASN A 585 6.00 -20.79 -13.92
CA ASN A 585 7.04 -21.79 -14.19
C ASN A 585 7.65 -22.28 -12.87
N GLU A 586 7.27 -23.49 -12.46
CA GLU A 586 7.73 -24.09 -11.20
C GLU A 586 9.22 -24.45 -11.22
N GLU A 587 9.76 -24.88 -12.37
CA GLU A 587 11.17 -25.26 -12.50
C GLU A 587 12.09 -24.04 -12.39
N ALA A 588 11.74 -22.96 -13.11
CA ALA A 588 12.46 -21.69 -13.04
C ALA A 588 12.10 -20.86 -11.79
N LYS A 589 11.05 -21.25 -11.07
CA LYS A 589 10.46 -20.52 -9.95
C LYS A 589 10.12 -19.07 -10.32
N THR A 590 9.37 -18.89 -11.40
CA THR A 590 8.98 -17.57 -11.89
C THR A 590 7.48 -17.45 -12.13
N VAL A 591 6.93 -16.28 -11.84
CA VAL A 591 5.61 -15.85 -12.32
C VAL A 591 5.82 -14.70 -13.29
N THR A 592 5.17 -14.75 -14.45
CA THR A 592 5.29 -13.71 -15.49
C THR A 592 3.94 -13.07 -15.74
N VAL A 593 3.91 -11.74 -15.74
CA VAL A 593 2.75 -10.93 -16.13
C VAL A 593 3.16 -9.93 -17.22
N THR A 594 2.22 -9.56 -18.08
CA THR A 594 2.44 -8.58 -19.15
C THR A 594 1.36 -7.52 -19.14
N TYR A 595 1.68 -6.33 -19.62
CA TYR A 595 0.78 -5.19 -19.56
C TYR A 595 -0.59 -5.49 -20.20
N ASN A 596 -1.66 -5.00 -19.58
CA ASN A 596 -3.02 -5.06 -20.09
C ASN A 596 -3.30 -3.83 -20.98
N PRO A 597 -3.41 -3.98 -22.32
CA PRO A 597 -3.60 -2.85 -23.23
C PRO A 597 -4.99 -2.19 -23.11
N TYR A 598 -5.91 -2.81 -22.38
CA TYR A 598 -7.29 -2.33 -22.22
C TYR A 598 -7.54 -1.71 -20.84
N TYR A 599 -6.50 -1.63 -20.01
CA TYR A 599 -6.61 -1.12 -18.66
C TYR A 599 -7.09 0.34 -18.65
N PHE A 600 -8.09 0.64 -17.83
CA PHE A 600 -8.81 1.92 -17.91
C PHE A 600 -8.01 3.12 -17.40
N ARG A 601 -6.93 2.89 -16.63
CA ARG A 601 -6.01 3.92 -16.14
C ARG A 601 -4.69 3.97 -16.91
N ILE A 602 -4.62 3.29 -18.07
CA ILE A 602 -3.46 3.39 -18.96
C ILE A 602 -3.25 4.84 -19.40
N ASN A 603 -2.04 5.37 -19.25
CA ASN A 603 -1.78 6.76 -19.61
C ASN A 603 -1.85 6.91 -21.14
N PRO A 604 -2.84 7.63 -21.70
CA PRO A 604 -3.01 7.70 -23.15
C PRO A 604 -1.85 8.44 -23.85
N SER A 605 -1.06 9.23 -23.12
CA SER A 605 0.07 10.00 -23.65
C SER A 605 1.23 9.12 -24.12
N ILE A 606 1.32 7.87 -23.66
CA ILE A 606 2.34 6.92 -24.13
C ILE A 606 2.14 6.55 -25.61
N PHE A 607 0.93 6.79 -26.16
CA PHE A 607 0.55 6.50 -27.54
C PHE A 607 0.46 7.76 -28.42
N MET A 608 1.05 8.87 -28.00
CA MET A 608 0.91 10.19 -28.63
C MET A 608 1.26 10.19 -30.13
N GLN A 609 0.35 10.72 -30.95
CA GLN A 609 0.57 10.97 -32.37
C GLN A 609 0.41 12.45 -32.71
N ASN A 610 1.36 13.03 -33.44
CA ASN A 610 1.26 14.44 -33.86
C ASN A 610 0.43 14.54 -35.15
N VAL A 611 -0.60 15.39 -35.13
CA VAL A 611 -1.49 15.62 -36.28
C VAL A 611 -1.61 17.11 -36.58
N THR A 612 -1.74 17.47 -37.85
CA THR A 612 -1.94 18.87 -38.26
C THR A 612 -3.43 19.16 -38.37
N GLN A 613 -3.88 20.25 -37.74
CA GLN A 613 -5.24 20.75 -37.83
C GLN A 613 -5.69 20.91 -39.29
N GLY A 614 -6.88 20.43 -39.63
CA GLY A 614 -7.43 20.44 -40.99
C GLY A 614 -7.13 19.18 -41.81
N GLN A 615 -6.37 18.23 -41.28
CA GLN A 615 -6.14 16.92 -41.90
C GLN A 615 -7.04 15.84 -41.27
N THR A 616 -7.30 14.79 -42.03
CA THR A 616 -7.92 13.57 -41.49
C THR A 616 -6.83 12.65 -40.96
N TYR A 617 -6.98 12.16 -39.73
CA TYR A 617 -6.10 11.16 -39.13
C TYR A 617 -6.85 9.83 -39.02
N THR A 618 -6.19 8.70 -39.33
CA THR A 618 -6.77 7.37 -39.17
C THR A 618 -6.26 6.73 -37.89
N PHE A 619 -7.16 6.51 -36.93
CA PHE A 619 -6.85 5.78 -35.72
C PHE A 619 -7.13 4.29 -35.93
N THR A 620 -6.22 3.44 -35.43
CA THR A 620 -6.35 1.97 -35.49
C THR A 620 -6.35 1.43 -34.07
N ALA A 621 -7.34 0.60 -33.73
CA ALA A 621 -7.43 -0.11 -32.46
C ALA A 621 -7.43 -1.63 -32.72
N ASN A 622 -6.77 -2.38 -31.84
CA ASN A 622 -6.75 -3.84 -31.87
C ASN A 622 -7.44 -4.38 -30.62
N PHE A 623 -8.46 -5.22 -30.80
CA PHE A 623 -9.25 -5.81 -29.73
C PHE A 623 -9.12 -7.34 -29.74
N THR A 624 -8.47 -7.84 -28.70
CA THR A 624 -8.25 -9.25 -28.38
C THR A 624 -8.70 -9.49 -26.94
N TYR A 625 -9.64 -10.42 -26.72
CA TYR A 625 -10.03 -10.84 -25.38
C TYR A 625 -9.39 -12.19 -25.03
N TYR A 626 -9.39 -12.57 -23.76
CA TYR A 626 -8.69 -13.75 -23.26
C TYR A 626 -9.65 -14.64 -22.48
N THR A 627 -9.69 -15.93 -22.80
CA THR A 627 -10.42 -16.93 -22.00
C THR A 627 -9.43 -17.82 -21.28
N TRP A 628 -9.78 -18.30 -20.09
CA TRP A 628 -8.97 -19.28 -19.37
C TRP A 628 -9.16 -20.70 -19.94
N ASP A 629 -8.06 -21.44 -20.10
CA ASP A 629 -8.08 -22.87 -20.43
C ASP A 629 -7.51 -23.69 -19.27
N ASP A 630 -8.38 -24.41 -18.55
CA ASP A 630 -8.02 -25.25 -17.41
C ASP A 630 -7.07 -26.40 -17.78
N ALA A 631 -7.10 -26.87 -19.04
CA ALA A 631 -6.25 -27.99 -19.45
C ALA A 631 -4.78 -27.61 -19.60
N THR A 632 -4.51 -26.34 -19.89
CA THR A 632 -3.16 -25.80 -20.06
C THR A 632 -2.79 -24.75 -19.00
N SER A 633 -3.73 -24.41 -18.12
CA SER A 633 -3.61 -23.36 -17.10
C SER A 633 -3.07 -22.06 -17.70
N SER A 634 -3.67 -21.62 -18.80
CA SER A 634 -3.19 -20.48 -19.58
C SER A 634 -4.32 -19.63 -20.14
N LEU A 635 -3.99 -18.38 -20.46
CA LEU A 635 -4.90 -17.47 -21.17
C LEU A 635 -4.83 -17.68 -22.68
N VAL A 636 -5.99 -17.95 -23.28
CA VAL A 636 -6.14 -18.16 -24.73
C VAL A 636 -6.65 -16.86 -25.38
N PRO A 637 -5.89 -16.24 -26.30
CA PRO A 637 -6.30 -15.01 -26.98
C PRO A 637 -7.33 -15.27 -28.09
N HIS A 638 -8.31 -14.38 -28.20
CA HIS A 638 -9.36 -14.39 -29.23
C HIS A 638 -9.55 -13.01 -29.84
N GLN A 639 -9.56 -12.92 -31.17
CA GLN A 639 -9.81 -11.66 -31.87
C GLN A 639 -11.31 -11.33 -31.89
N VAL A 640 -11.67 -10.10 -31.53
CA VAL A 640 -13.06 -9.64 -31.64
C VAL A 640 -13.40 -9.41 -33.12
N SER A 641 -14.01 -10.41 -33.76
CA SER A 641 -14.24 -10.44 -35.22
C SER A 641 -15.67 -10.14 -35.66
N ASN A 642 -16.59 -10.02 -34.71
CA ASN A 642 -18.02 -9.76 -34.92
C ASN A 642 -18.54 -8.59 -34.06
N GLY A 643 -17.65 -7.73 -33.56
CA GLY A 643 -17.99 -6.61 -32.70
C GLY A 643 -18.38 -5.34 -33.44
N THR A 644 -19.15 -4.47 -32.78
CA THR A 644 -19.43 -3.10 -33.20
C THR A 644 -18.48 -2.16 -32.46
N ALA A 645 -17.60 -1.48 -33.19
CA ALA A 645 -16.62 -0.57 -32.60
C ALA A 645 -16.98 0.90 -32.86
N THR A 646 -16.76 1.73 -31.84
CA THR A 646 -16.87 3.18 -31.92
C THR A 646 -15.66 3.84 -31.27
N MET A 647 -15.38 5.09 -31.63
CA MET A 647 -14.35 5.91 -30.99
C MET A 647 -14.83 7.34 -30.77
N TRP A 648 -14.28 8.03 -29.78
CA TRP A 648 -14.50 9.44 -29.54
C TRP A 648 -13.22 10.09 -28.99
N LEU A 649 -13.22 11.42 -28.95
CA LEU A 649 -12.13 12.19 -28.38
C LEU A 649 -12.53 12.78 -27.03
N ASN A 650 -11.61 12.79 -26.08
CA ASN A 650 -11.68 13.57 -24.86
C ASN A 650 -10.65 14.70 -24.89
N TYR A 651 -10.96 15.85 -24.30
CA TYR A 651 -9.97 16.90 -24.06
C TYR A 651 -8.97 16.43 -23.00
N LEU A 652 -7.67 16.33 -23.34
CA LEU A 652 -6.65 15.96 -22.34
C LEU A 652 -5.90 17.22 -21.87
N GLU A 653 -5.19 17.87 -22.78
CA GLU A 653 -4.44 19.11 -22.53
C GLU A 653 -4.77 20.16 -23.58
N VAL A 654 -6.05 20.50 -23.68
CA VAL A 654 -6.51 21.57 -24.57
C VAL A 654 -6.73 22.85 -23.75
N PRO A 655 -6.07 23.97 -24.10
CA PRO A 655 -6.17 25.20 -23.33
C PRO A 655 -7.62 25.64 -23.08
N GLY A 656 -7.97 25.83 -21.80
CA GLY A 656 -9.30 26.27 -21.36
C GLY A 656 -10.39 25.19 -21.45
N LYS A 657 -10.03 23.91 -21.62
CA LYS A 657 -10.96 22.78 -21.63
C LYS A 657 -10.69 21.84 -20.47
N SER A 658 -11.75 21.40 -19.81
CA SER A 658 -11.70 20.31 -18.82
C SER A 658 -11.86 18.96 -19.52
N TYR A 659 -11.36 17.90 -18.88
CA TYR A 659 -11.47 16.53 -19.36
C TYR A 659 -12.94 16.09 -19.52
N THR A 660 -13.40 16.11 -20.76
CA THR A 660 -14.77 15.81 -21.21
C THR A 660 -14.75 15.43 -22.69
N ASN A 661 -15.83 14.84 -23.19
CA ASN A 661 -15.95 14.47 -24.60
C ASN A 661 -15.81 15.70 -25.51
N ALA A 662 -14.81 15.69 -26.37
CA ALA A 662 -14.60 16.65 -27.46
C ALA A 662 -15.43 16.30 -28.71
N THR A 663 -15.74 15.02 -28.91
CA THR A 663 -16.59 14.55 -30.03
C THR A 663 -17.65 13.56 -29.54
N PRO A 664 -18.78 13.42 -30.25
CA PRO A 664 -19.65 12.26 -30.05
C PRO A 664 -18.96 10.96 -30.52
N PRO A 665 -19.49 9.78 -30.15
CA PRO A 665 -19.03 8.50 -30.69
C PRO A 665 -19.14 8.44 -32.21
N MET A 666 -18.08 7.98 -32.85
CA MET A 666 -17.94 7.80 -34.30
C MET A 666 -17.74 6.30 -34.60
N PRO A 667 -18.41 5.75 -35.62
CA PRO A 667 -18.25 4.33 -35.96
C PRO A 667 -16.83 4.05 -36.47
N MET A 668 -16.30 2.89 -36.09
CA MET A 668 -15.08 2.33 -36.65
C MET A 668 -15.42 1.16 -37.58
N LYS A 669 -14.59 0.92 -38.59
CA LYS A 669 -14.72 -0.18 -39.54
C LYS A 669 -13.68 -1.26 -39.25
N MET A 670 -14.12 -2.51 -39.14
CA MET A 670 -13.20 -3.65 -39.07
C MET A 670 -12.46 -3.80 -40.39
N VAL A 671 -11.13 -3.83 -40.35
CA VAL A 671 -10.24 -3.99 -41.52
C VAL A 671 -9.53 -5.34 -41.54
N ALA A 672 -9.39 -5.97 -40.38
CA ALA A 672 -8.98 -7.36 -40.19
C ALA A 672 -9.63 -7.88 -38.89
N PRO A 673 -9.70 -9.20 -38.63
CA PRO A 673 -10.22 -9.74 -37.36
C PRO A 673 -9.57 -9.04 -36.16
N GLY A 674 -10.37 -8.46 -35.26
CA GLY A 674 -9.88 -7.70 -34.09
C GLY A 674 -9.37 -6.28 -34.39
N VAL A 675 -9.09 -5.93 -35.66
CA VAL A 675 -8.49 -4.64 -36.04
C VAL A 675 -9.55 -3.71 -36.62
N TYR A 676 -9.77 -2.58 -35.94
CA TYR A 676 -10.76 -1.58 -36.31
C TYR A 676 -10.10 -0.24 -36.62
N GLN A 677 -10.60 0.46 -37.63
CA GLN A 677 -10.12 1.78 -38.04
C GLN A 677 -11.24 2.82 -38.04
N GLY A 678 -10.93 4.00 -37.52
CA GLY A 678 -11.80 5.17 -37.56
C GLY A 678 -11.07 6.38 -38.13
N SER A 679 -11.82 7.31 -38.74
CA SER A 679 -11.28 8.57 -39.27
C SER A 679 -11.63 9.74 -38.36
N ILE A 680 -10.61 10.50 -37.95
CA ILE A 680 -10.70 11.67 -37.08
C ILE A 680 -10.51 12.92 -37.94
N ASN A 681 -11.54 13.75 -38.07
CA ASN A 681 -11.45 15.03 -38.78
C ASN A 681 -10.97 16.12 -37.81
N THR A 682 -9.75 16.60 -38.01
CA THR A 682 -9.13 17.60 -37.12
C THR A 682 -9.50 19.05 -37.46
N SER A 683 -10.32 19.30 -38.50
CA SER A 683 -10.63 20.66 -38.98
C SER A 683 -11.30 21.54 -37.92
N ASN A 684 -12.09 20.93 -37.04
CA ASN A 684 -12.84 21.63 -35.99
C ASN A 684 -12.19 21.48 -34.59
N LEU A 685 -11.05 20.80 -34.50
CA LEU A 685 -10.34 20.63 -33.24
C LEU A 685 -9.42 21.82 -33.01
N ALA A 686 -9.42 22.35 -31.78
CA ALA A 686 -8.46 23.36 -31.38
C ALA A 686 -7.08 22.72 -31.19
N PRO A 687 -5.98 23.49 -31.29
CA PRO A 687 -4.67 22.98 -30.97
C PRO A 687 -4.58 22.54 -29.49
N GLY A 688 -3.93 21.40 -29.25
CA GLY A 688 -3.79 20.78 -27.93
C GLY A 688 -3.85 19.25 -28.01
N VAL A 689 -3.77 18.60 -26.84
CA VAL A 689 -3.77 17.14 -26.74
C VAL A 689 -5.18 16.61 -26.50
N TYR A 690 -5.55 15.60 -27.28
CA TYR A 690 -6.79 14.85 -27.14
C TYR A 690 -6.46 13.38 -26.85
N GLU A 691 -7.19 12.80 -25.92
CA GLU A 691 -7.25 11.34 -25.80
C GLU A 691 -8.22 10.80 -26.86
N VAL A 692 -7.85 9.69 -27.48
CA VAL A 692 -8.72 8.87 -28.32
C VAL A 692 -9.17 7.67 -27.49
N VAL A 693 -10.46 7.57 -27.23
CA VAL A 693 -11.05 6.38 -26.60
C VAL A 693 -11.79 5.62 -27.67
N SER A 694 -11.53 4.32 -27.76
CA SER A 694 -12.28 3.40 -28.61
C SER A 694 -12.87 2.27 -27.79
N LYS A 695 -14.05 1.84 -28.17
CA LYS A 695 -14.81 0.77 -27.51
C LYS A 695 -15.33 -0.18 -28.57
N VAL A 696 -15.11 -1.47 -28.38
CA VAL A 696 -15.80 -2.52 -29.14
C VAL A 696 -16.80 -3.21 -28.23
N THR A 697 -17.99 -3.52 -28.76
CA THR A 697 -18.97 -4.38 -28.08
C THR A 697 -19.33 -5.57 -28.94
N TRP A 698 -19.54 -6.73 -28.34
CA TRP A 698 -20.00 -7.93 -29.03
C TRP A 698 -21.00 -8.71 -28.16
N ASN A 699 -21.52 -9.83 -28.66
CA ASN A 699 -22.52 -10.64 -27.97
C ASN A 699 -23.74 -9.81 -27.49
N ASN A 700 -24.29 -8.98 -28.38
CA ASN A 700 -25.40 -8.06 -28.08
C ASN A 700 -25.09 -7.02 -26.98
N GLY A 701 -23.81 -6.67 -26.81
CA GLY A 701 -23.39 -5.68 -25.82
C GLY A 701 -23.17 -6.27 -24.41
N ALA A 702 -23.23 -7.59 -24.26
CA ALA A 702 -22.85 -8.25 -23.02
C ALA A 702 -21.34 -8.16 -22.75
N ASN A 703 -20.54 -8.05 -23.81
CA ASN A 703 -19.10 -7.91 -23.72
C ASN A 703 -18.62 -6.60 -24.35
N GLU A 704 -17.57 -6.04 -23.76
CA GLU A 704 -16.89 -4.84 -24.21
C GLU A 704 -15.40 -4.82 -23.86
N LEU A 705 -14.63 -4.09 -24.67
CA LEU A 705 -13.25 -3.73 -24.38
C LEU A 705 -13.02 -2.28 -24.78
N PHE A 706 -12.16 -1.61 -24.04
CA PHE A 706 -11.72 -0.24 -24.30
C PHE A 706 -10.28 -0.24 -24.78
N TYR A 707 -9.94 0.66 -25.70
CA TYR A 707 -8.59 0.85 -26.19
C TYR A 707 -8.30 2.34 -26.32
N TYR A 708 -7.14 2.75 -25.83
CA TYR A 708 -6.80 4.15 -25.59
C TYR A 708 -5.66 4.60 -26.51
N GLY A 709 -5.65 5.88 -26.84
CA GLY A 709 -4.57 6.52 -27.57
C GLY A 709 -4.60 8.03 -27.37
N SER A 710 -3.70 8.77 -28.03
CA SER A 710 -3.74 10.23 -27.98
C SER A 710 -3.24 10.88 -29.26
N ILE A 711 -3.75 12.08 -29.54
CA ILE A 711 -3.31 12.93 -30.64
C ILE A 711 -2.99 14.34 -30.15
N ASN A 712 -1.87 14.89 -30.60
CA ASN A 712 -1.54 16.30 -30.41
C ASN A 712 -1.88 17.07 -31.70
N VAL A 713 -2.92 17.89 -31.64
CA VAL A 713 -3.37 18.72 -32.77
C VAL A 713 -2.54 20.00 -32.80
N THR A 714 -1.81 20.21 -33.89
CA THR A 714 -0.94 21.37 -34.11
C THR A 714 -1.53 22.32 -35.15
N LYS A 715 -1.29 23.63 -35.00
CA LYS A 715 -1.70 24.60 -36.02
C LYS A 715 -0.97 24.33 -37.33
N PRO A 716 -1.61 24.58 -38.49
CA PRO A 716 -0.90 24.56 -39.76
C PRO A 716 0.22 25.60 -39.72
N LEU A 717 1.42 25.23 -40.16
CA LEU A 717 2.49 26.20 -40.39
C LEU A 717 2.05 27.15 -41.49
N THR A 718 1.65 28.38 -41.13
CA THR A 718 1.51 29.46 -42.10
C THR A 718 2.90 29.91 -42.51
N THR A 719 3.44 29.28 -43.56
CA THR A 719 4.58 29.84 -44.29
C THR A 719 4.10 31.12 -44.98
N VAL A 720 4.29 32.26 -44.32
CA VAL A 720 4.24 33.56 -45.01
C VAL A 720 5.50 33.60 -45.89
N PRO A 721 5.39 33.66 -47.24
CA PRO A 721 6.56 33.89 -48.08
C PRO A 721 7.18 35.22 -47.68
N PRO A 722 8.51 35.37 -47.65
CA PRO A 722 9.11 36.67 -47.37
C PRO A 722 8.56 37.68 -48.37
N ALA A 723 7.87 38.70 -47.86
CA ALA A 723 7.35 39.77 -48.69
C ALA A 723 8.53 40.45 -49.40
N THR A 724 8.58 40.32 -50.73
CA THR A 724 9.42 41.16 -51.57
C THR A 724 8.95 42.60 -51.42
N SER A 725 9.60 43.36 -50.55
CA SER A 725 9.44 44.81 -50.46
C SER A 725 10.22 45.47 -51.59
N SER A 726 9.51 45.93 -52.62
CA SER A 726 10.05 46.94 -53.54
C SER A 726 10.09 48.27 -52.78
N THR A 727 11.26 48.64 -52.28
CA THR A 727 11.50 49.98 -51.72
C THR A 727 11.96 50.90 -52.85
N ALA A 728 11.04 51.76 -53.31
CA ALA A 728 11.44 53.04 -53.89
C ALA A 728 11.87 53.96 -52.73
N PRO A 729 13.01 54.67 -52.83
CA PRO A 729 13.53 55.47 -51.74
C PRO A 729 12.80 56.81 -51.66
N PRO A 730 12.45 57.27 -50.44
CA PRO A 730 12.64 58.68 -50.19
C PRO A 730 13.26 58.99 -48.82
N THR A 731 14.23 59.90 -48.91
CA THR A 731 14.61 60.97 -47.96
C THR A 731 14.91 60.60 -46.52
N SER A 732 16.22 60.61 -46.26
CA SER A 732 16.87 60.79 -44.97
C SER A 732 16.37 62.01 -44.20
N SER A 733 15.83 61.78 -43.01
CA SER A 733 15.85 62.74 -41.91
C SER A 733 16.47 62.07 -40.69
N THR A 734 17.68 62.50 -40.36
CA THR A 734 18.47 62.03 -39.22
C THR A 734 17.93 62.63 -37.94
N THR A 735 17.36 61.82 -37.05
CA THR A 735 17.20 62.17 -35.64
C THR A 735 17.82 61.08 -34.78
N THR A 736 18.95 61.41 -34.19
CA THR A 736 19.69 60.60 -33.23
C THR A 736 18.96 60.65 -31.89
N SER A 737 18.56 59.49 -31.35
CA SER A 737 18.36 59.35 -29.91
C SER A 737 18.88 57.99 -29.46
N THR A 738 19.81 58.08 -28.51
CA THR A 738 20.53 57.02 -27.81
C THR A 738 19.59 56.22 -26.89
N SER A 739 19.51 54.90 -27.06
CA SER A 739 18.93 54.00 -26.06
C SER A 739 20.03 53.38 -25.19
N LEU A 740 19.90 53.58 -23.88
CA LEU A 740 20.67 52.91 -22.83
C LEU A 740 20.13 51.48 -22.60
N PRO A 741 20.97 50.51 -22.19
CA PRO A 741 20.51 49.16 -21.89
C PRO A 741 19.76 49.11 -20.55
N LEU A 742 18.54 48.57 -20.58
CA LEU A 742 17.61 48.50 -19.45
C LEU A 742 17.90 47.29 -18.54
N THR A 743 19.13 47.19 -18.01
CA THR A 743 19.53 46.12 -17.07
C THR A 743 19.61 46.58 -15.61
N ALA A 744 19.17 47.81 -15.27
CA ALA A 744 19.31 48.36 -13.91
C ALA A 744 17.99 48.49 -13.11
N ILE A 745 16.82 48.13 -13.65
CA ILE A 745 15.52 48.41 -12.98
C ILE A 745 14.94 47.18 -12.25
N VAL A 746 15.35 45.96 -12.59
CA VAL A 746 14.81 44.74 -11.97
C VAL A 746 15.44 44.45 -10.58
N ALA A 747 16.68 44.91 -10.33
CA ALA A 747 17.36 44.68 -9.06
C ALA A 747 16.84 45.55 -7.89
N VAL A 748 16.21 46.71 -8.18
CA VAL A 748 15.73 47.63 -7.14
C VAL A 748 14.35 47.22 -6.59
N ILE A 749 13.53 46.53 -7.40
CA ILE A 749 12.17 46.13 -6.98
C ILE A 749 12.20 44.92 -6.03
N VAL A 750 13.15 43.99 -6.19
CA VAL A 750 13.27 42.80 -5.33
C VAL A 750 13.79 43.17 -3.94
N VAL A 751 14.68 44.16 -3.83
CA VAL A 751 15.25 44.59 -2.53
C VAL A 751 14.22 45.37 -1.69
N VAL A 752 13.33 46.15 -2.31
CA VAL A 752 12.28 46.89 -1.59
C VAL A 752 11.20 45.96 -1.01
N ILE A 753 10.88 44.85 -1.67
CA ILE A 753 9.89 43.86 -1.18
C ILE A 753 10.45 43.09 0.03
N ILE A 754 11.74 42.76 0.03
CA ILE A 754 12.39 42.05 1.15
C ILE A 754 12.50 42.96 2.40
N ILE A 755 12.72 44.26 2.22
CA ILE A 755 12.79 45.21 3.35
C ILE A 755 11.41 45.48 3.96
N ILE A 756 10.33 45.45 3.17
CA ILE A 756 8.96 45.63 3.69
C ILE A 756 8.49 44.38 4.46
N ALA A 757 8.87 43.16 4.03
CA ALA A 757 8.56 41.93 4.77
C ALA A 757 9.29 41.84 6.12
N ALA A 758 10.54 42.32 6.19
CA ALA A 758 11.32 42.33 7.43
C ALA A 758 10.80 43.34 8.48
N VAL A 759 10.19 44.45 8.05
CA VAL A 759 9.64 45.48 8.98
C VAL A 759 8.26 45.08 9.55
N VAL A 760 7.51 44.21 8.87
CA VAL A 760 6.21 43.71 9.37
C VAL A 760 6.39 42.60 10.42
N ILE A 761 7.46 41.80 10.33
CA ILE A 761 7.75 40.71 11.29
C ILE A 761 8.37 41.23 12.59
N LEU A 762 9.03 42.40 12.59
CA LEU A 762 9.60 43.02 13.80
C LEU A 762 8.63 43.95 14.57
N ARG A 763 7.37 44.10 14.14
CA ARG A 763 6.34 44.92 14.83
C ARG A 763 5.22 44.12 15.50
N ARG A 764 5.33 42.79 15.58
CA ARG A 764 4.48 41.95 16.44
C ARG A 764 5.33 41.13 17.39
N ARG A 765 5.87 41.82 18.41
CA ARG A 765 5.95 41.28 19.76
C ARG A 765 4.85 41.93 20.57
#